data_AF-A0A0C9YMR5-F1
#
_entry.id   AF-A0A0C9YMR5-F1
#
_cell.length_a   1.000
_cell.length_b   1.000
_cell.length_c   1.000
_cell.angle_alpha   90.00
_cell.angle_beta   90.00
_cell.angle_gamma   90.00
#
_symmetry.space_group_name_H-M   'P 1'
#
loop_
_entity.id
_entity.type
_entity.pdbx_description
1 polymer ?
#
loop_
_entity_poly.entity_id
_entity_poly.type
_entity_poly.pdbx_seq_one_letter_code
_entity_poly.pdbx_strand_id
1 'polypeptide(L)'
;MSMAPKIIDILNVFFPSQGPRNESLSGLQNSSGTNLVPNDTASTPNVPVNILALRTITTMLAQLPRSIPFEAIDNLETLTMNPDSRLQIKITDAFAHLAVGEHSVAALTTNYGSPVSTKLSLVACADNPTIGENLCIGSRPTGLIAKMKVWYLMFTRNFRRDEEESSSGTPHPKIEPPSEPKDRGGRDAFTYMKDLLLIRWIKPSLSTHLWILSNVLSDNTLKGGNQIEPGLSEWLSRYTVAVFREKMKRRFNLSMPYIESLKQVKDIPRMSEPMPQPRDPRGLGEVRSDQNFLQDFVMLYVGRLGLDTTITNLKEMAKEMPTDGRPSNDDFQLYTNETRSEFHLLLLELLDRFGKALEELCCLDIDNPGNAEKFKKIVGNVHRNGYALLRLSRGRAFQMHLENIKTLLEDPRRSESGTSFEGHDEEHDEELEAIQAVLPPKGSGGVGKSLSESYVAWLRLMVSRFDAVDILVPYVTSKQFPYNTISIDILLPPPTDSGLLPWSELFRDHKFLPEVGPIGRLSITTNEEILAFLNVGISTAELRKQVSKLLKWWDATSASEYPKKSQLLSQLAVSTDETVKNDAKAILAKFTKWVNLDASDKKRVDIGGEITDAIKALRDGLGELSDSDHFFLNLNNKTFKGTLHCEACLATLLPTFTQGIPPDDSKYKEIEILPRMQGFGRVIGVSKRCCPVCAIFLATLMKGREEKFLVRGNHGQVSACTLPIWTPSNIVDSMNNTFGLMLRQDLVTFMDQGKISFRNRCKSSGSDTLSIDTSQGSIGEVSRQALSDTLD
;
A
#
# COMPACT_ATOMS: atom_id res chain seq x y z
N MET A 1 60.85 21.55 4.88
CA MET A 1 61.95 21.17 5.79
C MET A 1 61.52 21.45 7.22
N SER A 2 61.58 20.42 8.07
CA SER A 2 62.00 20.50 9.48
C SER A 2 61.23 21.39 10.48
N MET A 3 60.53 20.68 11.38
CA MET A 3 60.56 20.82 12.85
C MET A 3 59.74 21.92 13.57
N ALA A 4 58.92 21.42 14.52
CA ALA A 4 58.30 22.08 15.67
C ALA A 4 59.34 22.60 16.70
N PRO A 5 58.94 23.31 17.80
CA PRO A 5 58.38 22.66 19.02
C PRO A 5 57.30 23.49 19.77
N LYS A 6 56.25 22.85 20.32
CA LYS A 6 55.97 22.48 21.74
C LYS A 6 55.94 23.61 22.79
N ILE A 7 54.84 23.64 23.57
CA ILE A 7 54.72 23.83 25.04
C ILE A 7 53.19 23.89 25.34
N ILE A 8 52.53 23.29 26.34
CA ILE A 8 52.80 22.36 27.45
C ILE A 8 51.41 21.83 27.92
N ASP A 9 51.44 20.62 28.46
CA ASP A 9 50.41 19.81 29.13
C ASP A 9 49.48 20.50 30.15
N ILE A 10 48.29 19.91 30.38
CA ILE A 10 47.87 19.34 31.68
C ILE A 10 46.60 18.46 31.53
N LEU A 11 46.84 17.14 31.67
CA LEU A 11 46.10 16.07 32.37
C LEU A 11 44.74 15.54 31.84
N ASN A 12 44.82 14.36 31.18
CA ASN A 12 44.37 13.00 31.63
C ASN A 12 43.21 12.94 32.66
N VAL A 13 42.25 11.99 32.59
CA VAL A 13 42.39 10.56 32.96
C VAL A 13 41.15 9.76 32.49
N PHE A 14 41.39 8.47 32.15
CA PHE A 14 40.48 7.31 32.07
C PHE A 14 39.99 6.88 30.69
N PHE A 15 40.80 6.07 30.00
CA PHE A 15 40.45 4.71 29.55
C PHE A 15 41.73 3.93 29.20
N PRO A 16 42.02 2.76 29.78
CA PRO A 16 43.12 1.92 29.31
C PRO A 16 42.63 0.96 28.21
N SER A 17 43.27 1.06 27.06
CA SER A 17 43.38 0.02 26.04
C SER A 17 44.22 -1.15 26.55
N GLN A 18 43.86 -2.39 26.21
CA GLN A 18 44.84 -3.46 26.03
C GLN A 18 44.47 -4.24 24.76
N GLY A 19 45.47 -4.33 23.88
CA GLY A 19 45.44 -5.03 22.62
C GLY A 19 45.74 -6.53 22.75
N PRO A 20 46.19 -7.17 21.66
CA PRO A 20 45.83 -8.55 21.33
C PRO A 20 46.88 -9.59 21.74
N ARG A 21 46.44 -10.84 21.92
CA ARG A 21 47.31 -12.02 21.86
C ARG A 21 46.62 -13.16 21.13
N ASN A 22 47.23 -13.56 20.01
CA ASN A 22 47.14 -14.90 19.45
C ASN A 22 47.98 -15.83 20.31
N GLU A 23 47.44 -17.00 20.66
CA GLU A 23 48.24 -18.21 20.86
C GLU A 23 47.35 -19.43 20.59
N SER A 24 47.80 -20.23 19.63
CA SER A 24 47.26 -21.53 19.25
C SER A 24 47.70 -22.59 20.24
N LEU A 25 46.78 -23.43 20.72
CA LEU A 25 47.12 -24.72 21.32
C LEU A 25 46.01 -25.75 21.03
N SER A 26 46.46 -26.83 20.41
CA SER A 26 45.71 -28.02 20.02
C SER A 26 45.52 -29.00 21.18
N GLY A 27 44.33 -29.60 21.26
CA GLY A 27 44.12 -30.98 21.69
C GLY A 27 43.63 -31.20 23.12
N LEU A 28 42.38 -31.65 23.28
CA LEU A 28 42.00 -32.96 23.85
C LEU A 28 40.48 -33.13 23.98
N GLN A 29 40.08 -34.39 23.94
CA GLN A 29 38.74 -34.95 23.72
C GLN A 29 37.80 -34.89 24.94
N ASN A 30 36.50 -34.90 24.61
CA ASN A 30 35.36 -35.56 25.27
C ASN A 30 35.20 -35.50 26.80
N SER A 31 34.11 -34.87 27.25
CA SER A 31 33.12 -35.52 28.14
C SER A 31 31.88 -34.64 28.40
N SER A 32 30.72 -35.18 28.02
CA SER A 32 29.43 -35.19 28.71
C SER A 32 29.00 -34.03 29.63
N GLY A 33 27.82 -33.48 29.33
CA GLY A 33 26.84 -33.11 30.35
C GLY A 33 26.57 -31.62 30.54
N THR A 34 26.06 -30.92 29.54
CA THR A 34 25.45 -29.60 29.73
C THR A 34 23.97 -29.74 30.03
N ASN A 35 23.61 -29.55 31.30
CA ASN A 35 22.26 -29.22 31.72
C ASN A 35 21.81 -27.96 30.97
N LEU A 36 20.83 -28.10 30.08
CA LEU A 36 20.10 -26.99 29.50
C LEU A 36 19.35 -26.30 30.63
N VAL A 37 19.89 -25.19 31.10
CA VAL A 37 19.15 -24.19 31.87
C VAL A 37 17.95 -23.79 31.01
N PRO A 38 16.70 -23.81 31.53
CA PRO A 38 15.57 -23.28 30.80
C PRO A 38 15.89 -21.83 30.47
N ASN A 39 16.02 -21.49 29.18
CA ASN A 39 16.02 -20.09 28.78
C ASN A 39 14.74 -19.49 29.36
N ASP A 40 14.89 -18.55 30.29
CA ASP A 40 13.82 -17.67 30.74
C ASP A 40 13.22 -17.05 29.48
N THR A 41 12.09 -17.60 29.03
CA THR A 41 11.32 -17.08 27.93
C THR A 41 10.91 -15.68 28.36
N ALA A 42 11.61 -14.67 27.83
CA ALA A 42 11.32 -13.27 28.10
C ALA A 42 9.80 -13.09 28.04
N SER A 43 9.20 -12.78 29.20
CA SER A 43 7.75 -12.66 29.32
C SER A 43 7.30 -11.67 28.25
N THR A 44 6.50 -12.13 27.30
CA THR A 44 6.01 -11.27 26.23
C THR A 44 5.35 -10.05 26.89
N PRO A 45 5.66 -8.83 26.42
CA PRO A 45 5.13 -7.61 27.03
C PRO A 45 3.60 -7.72 27.07
N ASN A 46 3.03 -7.55 28.27
CA ASN A 46 1.60 -7.75 28.49
C ASN A 46 0.81 -6.70 27.69
N VAL A 47 0.26 -7.10 26.55
CA VAL A 47 -0.50 -6.20 25.65
C VAL A 47 -1.80 -5.81 26.36
N PRO A 48 -2.12 -4.51 26.51
CA PRO A 48 -3.36 -4.07 27.13
C PRO A 48 -4.60 -4.70 26.47
N VAL A 49 -5.55 -5.15 27.30
CA VAL A 49 -6.78 -5.82 26.85
C VAL A 49 -7.57 -4.98 25.84
N ASN A 50 -7.60 -3.66 26.01
CA ASN A 50 -8.28 -2.76 25.08
C ASN A 50 -7.57 -2.65 23.71
N ILE A 51 -6.24 -2.86 23.64
CA ILE A 51 -5.53 -2.96 22.35
C ILE A 51 -5.85 -4.30 21.69
N LEU A 52 -5.89 -5.39 22.45
CA LEU A 52 -6.31 -6.70 21.94
C LEU A 52 -7.75 -6.66 21.40
N ALA A 53 -8.65 -5.96 22.09
CA ALA A 53 -10.02 -5.72 21.62
C ALA A 53 -10.03 -4.99 20.27
N LEU A 54 -9.24 -3.92 20.14
CA LEU A 54 -9.16 -3.16 18.88
C LEU A 54 -8.65 -4.01 17.72
N ARG A 55 -7.61 -4.83 17.96
CA ARG A 55 -7.09 -5.77 16.94
C ARG A 55 -8.19 -6.72 16.47
N THR A 56 -8.97 -7.27 17.40
CA THR A 56 -10.10 -8.16 17.06
C THR A 56 -11.16 -7.40 16.27
N ILE A 57 -11.53 -6.18 16.68
CA ILE A 57 -12.52 -5.34 15.97
C ILE A 57 -12.06 -5.05 14.55
N THR A 58 -10.85 -4.54 14.34
CA THR A 58 -10.34 -4.19 13.00
C THR A 58 -10.14 -5.42 12.13
N THR A 59 -9.76 -6.55 12.72
CA THR A 59 -9.67 -7.84 12.01
C THR A 59 -11.03 -8.32 11.50
N MET A 60 -12.10 -8.14 12.29
CA MET A 60 -13.45 -8.48 11.85
C MET A 60 -13.97 -7.48 10.81
N LEU A 61 -13.73 -6.18 11.00
CA LEU A 61 -14.12 -5.14 10.04
C LEU A 61 -13.45 -5.27 8.68
N ALA A 62 -12.18 -5.68 8.64
CA ALA A 62 -11.46 -5.93 7.39
C ALA A 62 -12.06 -7.11 6.58
N GLN A 63 -12.87 -7.95 7.21
CA GLN A 63 -13.47 -9.13 6.59
C GLN A 63 -14.96 -8.96 6.28
N LEU A 64 -15.61 -8.01 6.93
CA LEU A 64 -17.03 -7.79 6.77
C LEU A 64 -17.33 -6.86 5.60
N PRO A 65 -18.36 -7.17 4.79
CA PRO A 65 -18.88 -6.21 3.84
C PRO A 65 -19.46 -5.01 4.61
N ARG A 66 -18.97 -3.82 4.31
CA ARG A 66 -19.41 -2.58 4.95
C ARG A 66 -20.85 -2.26 4.56
N SER A 67 -21.69 -2.00 5.55
CA SER A 67 -23.04 -1.43 5.35
C SER A 67 -22.94 0.00 4.79
N ILE A 68 -22.00 0.78 5.35
CA ILE A 68 -21.67 2.14 4.96
C ILE A 68 -20.17 2.16 4.62
N PRO A 69 -19.79 2.38 3.35
CA PRO A 69 -18.37 2.51 2.97
C PRO A 69 -17.76 3.75 3.62
N PHE A 70 -16.46 3.73 3.90
CA PHE A 70 -15.77 4.96 4.28
C PHE A 70 -15.54 5.79 3.03
N GLU A 71 -15.83 7.08 3.13
CA GLU A 71 -15.45 8.02 2.11
C GLU A 71 -13.92 8.09 2.01
N ALA A 72 -13.40 7.91 0.80
CA ALA A 72 -11.99 8.12 0.54
C ALA A 72 -11.76 9.63 0.43
N ILE A 73 -10.99 10.20 1.36
CA ILE A 73 -10.72 11.64 1.43
C ILE A 73 -9.31 11.91 0.90
N ASP A 74 -9.13 12.97 0.12
CA ASP A 74 -7.85 13.58 -0.22
C ASP A 74 -7.85 15.01 0.34
N ASN A 75 -7.06 15.19 1.39
CA ASN A 75 -6.93 16.44 2.12
C ASN A 75 -6.22 17.52 1.30
N LEU A 76 -5.43 17.15 0.28
CA LEU A 76 -4.82 18.14 -0.63
C LEU A 76 -5.88 18.89 -1.44
N GLU A 77 -7.07 18.31 -1.57
CA GLU A 77 -8.16 18.82 -2.38
C GLU A 77 -9.26 19.47 -1.54
N THR A 78 -9.59 18.85 -0.40
CA THR A 78 -10.79 19.19 0.39
C THR A 78 -10.53 20.20 1.50
N LEU A 79 -9.32 20.24 2.06
CA LEU A 79 -9.00 21.16 3.13
C LEU A 79 -8.61 22.52 2.55
N THR A 80 -9.19 23.58 3.09
CA THR A 80 -8.65 24.94 2.96
C THR A 80 -7.34 25.02 3.73
N MET A 81 -6.30 24.39 3.20
CA MET A 81 -4.96 24.40 3.77
C MET A 81 -4.27 25.70 3.38
N ASN A 82 -3.46 26.24 4.28
CA ASN A 82 -2.53 27.27 3.86
C ASN A 82 -1.55 26.68 2.81
N PRO A 83 -1.06 27.50 1.87
CA PRO A 83 -0.16 27.03 0.82
C PRO A 83 1.08 26.30 1.35
N ASP A 84 1.62 26.74 2.49
CA ASP A 84 2.81 26.15 3.11
C ASP A 84 2.58 24.73 3.61
N SER A 85 1.44 24.46 4.27
CA SER A 85 1.09 23.10 4.72
C SER A 85 0.86 22.19 3.51
N ARG A 86 0.22 22.69 2.45
CA ARG A 86 0.03 21.93 1.21
C ARG A 86 1.37 21.58 0.56
N LEU A 87 2.29 22.54 0.50
CA LEU A 87 3.65 22.32 0.01
C LEU A 87 4.39 21.31 0.88
N GLN A 88 4.32 21.44 2.20
CA GLN A 88 4.96 20.52 3.14
C GLN A 88 4.42 19.09 3.00
N ILE A 89 3.10 18.89 2.84
CA ILE A 89 2.51 17.58 2.57
C ILE A 89 3.01 17.04 1.25
N LYS A 90 3.01 17.83 0.16
CA LYS A 90 3.51 17.39 -1.15
C LYS A 90 4.96 16.93 -1.09
N ILE A 91 5.83 17.70 -0.43
CA ILE A 91 7.24 17.34 -0.25
C ILE A 91 7.38 16.08 0.60
N THR A 92 6.68 16.00 1.74
CA THR A 92 6.80 14.87 2.66
C THR A 92 6.21 13.58 2.05
N ASP A 93 5.11 13.67 1.31
CA ASP A 93 4.54 12.57 0.53
C ASP A 93 5.50 12.13 -0.58
N ALA A 94 6.13 13.06 -1.30
CA ALA A 94 7.10 12.71 -2.33
C ALA A 94 8.31 11.97 -1.73
N PHE A 95 8.79 12.40 -0.57
CA PHE A 95 9.78 11.64 0.20
C PHE A 95 9.26 10.27 0.61
N ALA A 96 8.03 10.15 1.11
CA ALA A 96 7.44 8.86 1.48
C ALA A 96 7.28 7.91 0.28
N HIS A 97 6.89 8.43 -0.88
CA HIS A 97 6.85 7.68 -2.12
C HIS A 97 8.23 7.17 -2.51
N LEU A 98 9.29 7.97 -2.39
CA LEU A 98 10.63 7.49 -2.70
C LEU A 98 11.20 6.59 -1.60
N ALA A 99 10.90 6.80 -0.32
CA ALA A 99 11.50 6.07 0.80
C ALA A 99 11.11 4.58 0.87
N VAL A 100 10.07 4.18 0.15
CA VAL A 100 9.40 2.88 0.32
C VAL A 100 9.82 1.89 -0.73
N GLY A 101 10.34 0.73 -0.29
CA GLY A 101 10.62 -0.45 -1.10
C GLY A 101 9.41 -1.09 -1.81
N GLU A 102 9.60 -2.31 -2.30
CA GLU A 102 8.67 -3.00 -3.22
C GLU A 102 7.28 -3.28 -2.64
N HIS A 103 7.23 -3.74 -1.39
CA HIS A 103 5.99 -4.15 -0.70
C HIS A 103 5.72 -3.33 0.57
N SER A 104 6.47 -2.24 0.77
CA SER A 104 6.37 -1.42 1.99
C SER A 104 5.33 -0.32 1.84
N VAL A 105 4.90 0.14 3.01
CA VAL A 105 4.27 1.44 3.23
C VAL A 105 5.24 2.22 4.11
N ALA A 106 5.36 3.52 3.90
CA ALA A 106 6.04 4.38 4.85
C ALA A 106 5.21 5.61 5.17
N ALA A 107 5.37 6.03 6.41
CA ALA A 107 5.02 7.35 6.88
C ALA A 107 6.32 8.11 7.19
N LEU A 108 6.33 9.39 6.85
CA LEU A 108 7.45 10.28 7.04
C LEU A 108 6.99 11.56 7.73
N THR A 109 7.83 12.08 8.60
CA THR A 109 7.65 13.41 9.20
C THR A 109 8.95 14.20 9.07
N THR A 110 8.84 15.52 9.09
CA THR A 110 9.97 16.44 8.86
C THR A 110 10.00 17.51 9.94
N ASN A 111 11.19 18.06 10.16
CA ASN A 111 11.38 19.32 10.91
C ASN A 111 11.22 20.56 10.01
N TYR A 112 10.51 20.43 8.88
CA TYR A 112 10.28 21.53 7.96
C TYR A 112 9.59 22.69 8.67
N GLY A 113 10.05 23.92 8.40
CA GLY A 113 9.59 25.14 9.07
C GLY A 113 10.23 25.42 10.43
N SER A 114 11.08 24.52 10.96
CA SER A 114 11.84 24.81 12.18
C SER A 114 12.88 25.90 11.93
N PRO A 115 12.81 27.06 12.62
CA PRO A 115 13.72 28.19 12.39
C PRO A 115 15.14 27.92 12.89
N VAL A 116 15.34 26.86 13.69
CA VAL A 116 16.62 26.56 14.35
C VAL A 116 17.50 25.65 13.50
N SER A 117 16.93 24.92 12.52
CA SER A 117 17.66 23.87 11.82
C SER A 117 18.15 24.30 10.43
N THR A 118 19.46 24.21 10.21
CA THR A 118 20.08 24.30 8.88
C THR A 118 20.04 22.97 8.10
N LYS A 119 19.46 21.94 8.72
CA LYS A 119 19.37 20.57 8.21
C LYS A 119 17.90 20.15 8.11
N LEU A 120 17.47 19.68 6.95
CA LEU A 120 16.17 19.03 6.80
C LEU A 120 16.28 17.60 7.31
N SER A 121 15.74 17.36 8.50
CA SER A 121 15.70 16.04 9.12
C SER A 121 14.35 15.40 8.85
N LEU A 122 14.39 14.16 8.41
CA LEU A 122 13.26 13.31 8.10
C LEU A 122 13.36 12.04 8.95
N VAL A 123 12.22 11.56 9.45
CA VAL A 123 12.13 10.26 10.11
C VAL A 123 11.13 9.41 9.34
N ALA A 124 11.60 8.32 8.75
CA ALA A 124 10.83 7.37 7.97
C ALA A 124 10.50 6.15 8.80
N CYS A 125 9.22 5.96 9.08
CA CYS A 125 8.69 4.70 9.58
C CYS A 125 8.23 3.88 8.39
N ALA A 126 8.86 2.74 8.15
CA ALA A 126 8.48 1.82 7.09
C ALA A 126 7.96 0.52 7.71
N ASP A 127 6.81 0.04 7.22
CA ASP A 127 6.29 -1.25 7.62
C ASP A 127 7.07 -2.32 6.84
N ASN A 128 7.66 -3.25 7.59
CA ASN A 128 8.25 -4.44 7.02
C ASN A 128 7.91 -5.60 7.96
N PRO A 129 6.80 -6.30 7.66
CA PRO A 129 6.26 -7.30 8.54
C PRO A 129 7.27 -8.43 8.70
N THR A 130 7.49 -8.84 9.94
CA THR A 130 8.20 -10.06 10.29
C THR A 130 7.47 -11.27 9.72
N ILE A 131 8.10 -11.97 8.77
CA ILE A 131 7.59 -13.25 8.29
C ILE A 131 8.03 -14.30 9.32
N GLY A 132 7.10 -14.85 10.09
CA GLY A 132 7.36 -16.11 10.79
C GLY A 132 7.54 -17.23 9.77
N GLU A 133 8.73 -17.83 9.71
CA GLU A 133 9.19 -18.83 8.72
C GLU A 133 8.37 -20.15 8.60
N ASN A 134 7.21 -20.30 9.26
CA ASN A 134 6.57 -21.63 9.43
C ASN A 134 5.20 -21.84 8.77
N LEU A 135 4.82 -21.04 7.78
CA LEU A 135 3.64 -21.40 6.96
C LEU A 135 4.06 -22.28 5.78
N CYS A 136 3.88 -23.60 5.94
CA CYS A 136 4.05 -24.57 4.87
C CYS A 136 3.35 -24.10 3.59
N ILE A 137 4.15 -23.82 2.56
CA ILE A 137 3.71 -23.73 1.16
C ILE A 137 3.28 -25.15 0.77
N GLY A 138 2.01 -25.48 1.04
CA GLY A 138 1.41 -26.73 0.58
C GLY A 138 1.49 -26.81 -0.94
N SER A 139 1.95 -27.95 -1.44
CA SER A 139 2.02 -28.26 -2.87
C SER A 139 0.70 -28.00 -3.58
N ARG A 140 0.78 -27.32 -4.73
CA ARG A 140 -0.34 -26.93 -5.61
C ARG A 140 -1.17 -28.15 -6.06
N PRO A 141 -2.49 -28.18 -5.86
CA PRO A 141 -3.40 -29.05 -6.60
C PRO A 141 -3.84 -28.35 -7.91
N THR A 142 -3.56 -28.99 -9.05
CA THR A 142 -3.90 -28.56 -10.42
C THR A 142 -5.30 -29.00 -10.84
N GLY A 143 -6.34 -28.52 -10.15
CA GLY A 143 -7.74 -28.92 -10.39
C GLY A 143 -8.73 -27.77 -10.59
N LEU A 144 -9.78 -28.05 -11.37
CA LEU A 144 -10.88 -27.23 -11.93
C LEU A 144 -11.72 -26.34 -10.97
N ILE A 145 -11.27 -26.07 -9.74
CA ILE A 145 -11.98 -25.28 -8.72
C ILE A 145 -11.25 -23.93 -8.51
N ALA A 146 -11.04 -23.19 -9.60
CA ALA A 146 -10.39 -21.87 -9.59
C ALA A 146 -11.38 -20.68 -9.54
N LYS A 147 -12.66 -20.92 -9.86
CA LYS A 147 -13.68 -19.86 -9.99
C LYS A 147 -14.21 -19.26 -8.68
N MET A 148 -13.96 -19.88 -7.53
CA MET A 148 -14.43 -19.41 -6.21
C MET A 148 -13.42 -18.53 -5.45
N LYS A 149 -12.33 -18.08 -6.09
CA LYS A 149 -11.24 -17.36 -5.39
C LYS A 149 -11.40 -15.84 -5.27
N VAL A 150 -12.44 -15.25 -5.85
CA VAL A 150 -12.63 -13.79 -5.97
C VAL A 150 -12.67 -13.04 -4.62
N TRP A 151 -12.96 -13.71 -3.50
CA TRP A 151 -13.03 -13.06 -2.17
C TRP A 151 -12.02 -13.53 -1.13
N TYR A 152 -11.29 -14.64 -1.37
CA TYR A 152 -10.05 -14.92 -0.61
C TYR A 152 -8.97 -13.85 -0.84
N LEU A 153 -9.24 -12.97 -1.80
CA LEU A 153 -8.48 -11.82 -2.27
C LEU A 153 -8.70 -10.56 -1.42
N MET A 154 -9.77 -10.44 -0.62
CA MET A 154 -9.97 -9.26 0.26
C MET A 154 -9.02 -9.18 1.47
N PHE A 155 -8.06 -10.10 1.59
CA PHE A 155 -7.02 -10.02 2.60
C PHE A 155 -5.79 -9.35 1.98
N THR A 156 -5.50 -8.11 2.41
CA THR A 156 -4.24 -7.40 2.17
C THR A 156 -3.09 -8.13 2.90
N ARG A 157 -2.79 -9.36 2.49
CA ARG A 157 -1.59 -10.06 2.92
C ARG A 157 -0.45 -9.57 2.05
N ASN A 158 0.31 -8.63 2.58
CA ASN A 158 1.65 -8.33 2.09
C ASN A 158 2.53 -9.57 2.33
N PHE A 159 2.41 -10.60 1.48
CA PHE A 159 3.35 -11.71 1.47
C PHE A 159 4.72 -11.16 1.10
N ARG A 160 5.69 -11.31 2.00
CA ARG A 160 7.09 -10.97 1.72
C ARG A 160 7.93 -12.23 1.70
N ARG A 161 9.07 -12.15 1.00
CA ARG A 161 10.16 -13.13 0.98
C ARG A 161 11.35 -12.51 1.71
N ASP A 162 11.96 -13.29 2.61
CA ASP A 162 13.38 -13.32 3.00
C ASP A 162 14.14 -11.99 3.21
N GLU A 163 13.47 -10.88 3.55
CA GLU A 163 14.16 -9.65 4.00
C GLU A 163 14.44 -9.73 5.50
N GLU A 164 15.66 -9.38 5.90
CA GLU A 164 16.07 -9.29 7.32
C GLU A 164 15.05 -8.48 8.13
N GLU A 165 14.71 -8.98 9.33
CA GLU A 165 13.73 -8.35 10.20
C GLU A 165 14.13 -6.89 10.50
N SER A 166 13.33 -5.93 10.05
CA SER A 166 13.50 -4.52 10.41
C SER A 166 12.67 -4.13 11.63
N SER A 167 12.40 -5.10 12.50
CA SER A 167 11.85 -4.86 13.82
C SER A 167 12.96 -4.28 14.71
N SER A 168 12.62 -3.39 15.65
CA SER A 168 13.60 -2.94 16.65
C SER A 168 14.12 -4.09 17.53
N GLY A 169 13.42 -5.23 17.56
CA GLY A 169 13.68 -6.34 18.48
C GLY A 169 13.38 -5.99 19.95
N THR A 170 12.90 -4.78 20.22
CA THR A 170 12.62 -4.25 21.56
C THR A 170 11.15 -3.83 21.67
N PRO A 171 10.58 -3.73 22.88
CA PRO A 171 9.18 -3.30 23.07
C PRO A 171 8.93 -1.83 22.68
N HIS A 172 10.00 -1.06 22.43
CA HIS A 172 9.95 0.36 22.09
C HIS A 172 10.51 0.61 20.69
N PRO A 173 10.09 1.69 20.03
CA PRO A 173 10.60 2.04 18.71
C PRO A 173 12.03 2.56 18.81
N LYS A 174 12.83 2.29 17.78
CA LYS A 174 14.23 2.73 17.69
C LYS A 174 14.42 3.60 16.44
N ILE A 175 15.23 4.65 16.54
CA ILE A 175 15.63 5.43 15.38
C ILE A 175 17.07 5.09 15.01
N GLU A 176 17.28 4.58 13.80
CA GLU A 176 18.59 4.24 13.26
C GLU A 176 18.95 5.12 12.05
N PRO A 177 20.22 5.56 11.94
CA PRO A 177 20.67 6.22 10.71
C PRO A 177 20.72 5.20 9.56
N PRO A 178 20.54 5.66 8.32
CA PRO A 178 20.63 4.78 7.16
C PRO A 178 22.10 4.37 6.93
N SER A 179 22.30 3.13 6.52
CA SER A 179 23.61 2.51 6.39
C SER A 179 24.24 2.79 5.03
N GLU A 180 25.47 3.29 5.06
CA GLU A 180 26.28 3.51 3.87
C GLU A 180 26.53 2.19 3.11
N PRO A 181 26.42 2.19 1.77
CA PRO A 181 26.71 0.99 0.98
C PRO A 181 28.16 0.51 1.17
N LYS A 182 28.32 -0.77 1.50
CA LYS A 182 29.64 -1.40 1.75
C LYS A 182 30.57 -1.34 0.53
N ASP A 183 30.01 -1.30 -0.67
CA ASP A 183 30.69 -1.26 -1.97
C ASP A 183 30.87 0.17 -2.52
N ARG A 184 30.56 1.21 -1.75
CA ARG A 184 30.68 2.61 -2.18
C ARG A 184 32.09 2.97 -2.69
N GLY A 185 33.13 2.44 -2.06
CA GLY A 185 34.52 2.59 -2.52
C GLY A 185 35.02 4.04 -2.57
N GLY A 186 34.55 4.91 -1.68
CA GLY A 186 34.98 6.31 -1.59
C GLY A 186 34.36 7.28 -2.61
N ARG A 187 33.55 6.80 -3.55
CA ARG A 187 32.78 7.64 -4.50
C ARG A 187 31.81 8.56 -3.76
N ASP A 188 31.46 9.73 -4.29
CA ASP A 188 30.30 10.46 -3.75
C ASP A 188 28.98 9.71 -4.03
N ALA A 189 27.90 10.10 -3.36
CA ALA A 189 26.62 9.38 -3.45
C ALA A 189 25.99 9.43 -4.85
N PHE A 190 26.16 10.54 -5.58
CA PHE A 190 25.61 10.71 -6.92
C PHE A 190 26.37 9.86 -7.95
N THR A 191 27.71 9.86 -7.89
CA THR A 191 28.57 8.99 -8.67
C THR A 191 28.28 7.51 -8.37
N TYR A 192 28.14 7.14 -7.10
CA TYR A 192 27.76 5.77 -6.72
C TYR A 192 26.40 5.35 -7.29
N MET A 193 25.38 6.22 -7.21
CA MET A 193 24.06 5.96 -7.80
C MET A 193 24.14 5.78 -9.32
N LYS A 194 24.97 6.57 -10.02
CA LYS A 194 25.21 6.41 -11.46
C LYS A 194 25.92 5.10 -11.78
N ASP A 195 26.94 4.74 -11.01
CA ASP A 195 27.66 3.46 -11.17
C ASP A 195 26.74 2.25 -10.98
N LEU A 196 25.79 2.30 -10.05
CA LEU A 196 24.77 1.26 -9.89
C LEU A 196 23.94 1.05 -11.17
N LEU A 197 23.67 2.11 -11.92
CA LEU A 197 22.89 2.07 -13.15
C LEU A 197 23.72 1.76 -14.40
N LEU A 198 25.00 2.14 -14.38
CA LEU A 198 25.88 2.07 -15.54
C LEU A 198 26.78 0.84 -15.57
N ILE A 199 27.27 0.41 -14.41
CA ILE A 199 28.32 -0.61 -14.29
C ILE A 199 27.70 -1.93 -13.82
N ARG A 200 27.04 -1.91 -12.66
CA ARG A 200 26.48 -3.11 -12.05
C ARG A 200 25.32 -2.76 -11.14
N TRP A 201 24.15 -3.30 -11.44
CA TRP A 201 23.00 -3.18 -10.55
C TRP A 201 23.14 -4.12 -9.35
N ILE A 202 23.03 -3.55 -8.15
CA ILE A 202 22.90 -4.28 -6.89
C ILE A 202 21.65 -3.71 -6.22
N LYS A 203 20.64 -4.55 -5.94
CA LYS A 203 19.41 -4.08 -5.28
C LYS A 203 19.79 -3.54 -3.89
N PRO A 204 19.61 -2.23 -3.62
CA PRO A 204 19.95 -1.68 -2.32
C PRO A 204 18.95 -2.20 -1.26
N SER A 205 19.43 -2.45 -0.04
CA SER A 205 18.55 -2.61 1.12
C SER A 205 17.79 -1.30 1.38
N LEU A 206 16.70 -1.34 2.15
CA LEU A 206 15.99 -0.12 2.55
C LEU A 206 16.94 0.92 3.17
N SER A 207 17.82 0.46 4.07
CA SER A 207 18.78 1.32 4.75
C SER A 207 19.76 1.98 3.78
N THR A 208 20.32 1.22 2.84
CA THR A 208 21.21 1.76 1.78
C THR A 208 20.47 2.67 0.80
N HIS A 209 19.23 2.34 0.46
CA HIS A 209 18.39 3.16 -0.41
C HIS A 209 18.12 4.55 0.18
N LEU A 210 17.73 4.62 1.45
CA LEU A 210 17.51 5.89 2.15
C LEU A 210 18.80 6.69 2.31
N TRP A 211 19.95 6.02 2.48
CA TRP A 211 21.25 6.66 2.47
C TRP A 211 21.56 7.30 1.11
N ILE A 212 21.29 6.60 0.00
CA ILE A 212 21.49 7.14 -1.36
C ILE A 212 20.59 8.37 -1.54
N LEU A 213 19.30 8.27 -1.22
CA LEU A 213 18.36 9.38 -1.35
C LEU A 213 18.78 10.61 -0.54
N SER A 214 19.15 10.43 0.73
CA SER A 214 19.53 11.56 1.60
C SER A 214 20.77 12.27 1.08
N ASN A 215 21.78 11.52 0.62
CA ASN A 215 23.05 12.12 0.19
C ASN A 215 22.97 12.69 -1.24
N VAL A 216 22.26 12.04 -2.17
CA VAL A 216 22.06 12.55 -3.53
C VAL A 216 21.28 13.86 -3.53
N LEU A 217 20.21 13.95 -2.73
CA LEU A 217 19.41 15.18 -2.63
C LEU A 217 20.11 16.29 -1.81
N SER A 218 21.14 15.95 -1.03
CA SER A 218 21.94 16.91 -0.26
C SER A 218 23.12 17.50 -1.03
N ASP A 219 23.42 17.01 -2.23
CA ASP A 219 24.64 17.38 -2.93
C ASP A 219 24.62 18.85 -3.39
N ASN A 220 25.30 19.71 -2.63
CA ASN A 220 25.37 21.14 -2.89
C ASN A 220 26.22 21.48 -4.12
N THR A 221 27.03 20.56 -4.64
CA THR A 221 27.76 20.78 -5.90
C THR A 221 26.79 21.04 -7.06
N LEU A 222 25.56 20.53 -6.95
CA LEU A 222 24.48 20.74 -7.92
C LEU A 222 23.81 22.11 -7.81
N LYS A 223 24.01 22.85 -6.71
CA LYS A 223 23.39 24.17 -6.47
C LYS A 223 24.25 25.35 -6.94
N GLY A 224 25.55 25.14 -7.13
CA GLY A 224 26.54 26.22 -7.24
C GLY A 224 26.78 26.81 -8.64
N GLY A 225 26.19 26.25 -9.70
CA GLY A 225 26.35 26.74 -11.07
C GLY A 225 25.03 27.23 -11.66
N ASN A 226 25.07 28.29 -12.50
CA ASN A 226 23.94 28.67 -13.37
C ASN A 226 23.49 27.54 -14.32
N GLN A 227 24.19 26.41 -14.30
CA GLN A 227 23.80 25.15 -14.91
C GLN A 227 23.70 24.12 -13.78
N ILE A 228 22.52 23.98 -13.17
CA ILE A 228 22.16 22.76 -12.44
C ILE A 228 22.52 21.62 -13.39
N GLU A 229 23.31 20.63 -12.93
CA GLU A 229 23.68 19.50 -13.78
C GLU A 229 22.38 18.93 -14.36
N PRO A 230 22.14 19.02 -15.69
CA PRO A 230 20.83 18.75 -16.29
C PRO A 230 20.31 17.32 -16.10
N GLY A 231 21.02 16.48 -15.35
CA GLY A 231 20.77 15.08 -15.17
C GLY A 231 20.27 14.64 -13.79
N LEU A 232 20.21 15.47 -12.73
CA LEU A 232 19.82 14.96 -11.40
C LEU A 232 18.42 14.30 -11.44
N SER A 233 17.42 15.00 -11.99
CA SER A 233 16.05 14.48 -12.12
C SER A 233 16.00 13.21 -12.97
N GLU A 234 16.74 13.19 -14.09
CA GLU A 234 16.82 12.02 -14.98
C GLU A 234 17.45 10.81 -14.28
N TRP A 235 18.62 10.99 -13.65
CA TRP A 235 19.35 9.91 -12.97
C TRP A 235 18.59 9.39 -11.75
N LEU A 236 18.00 10.28 -10.95
CA LEU A 236 17.18 9.87 -9.80
C LEU A 236 15.90 9.15 -10.25
N SER A 237 15.29 9.57 -11.35
CA SER A 237 14.13 8.87 -11.93
C SER A 237 14.50 7.50 -12.48
N ARG A 238 15.65 7.35 -13.15
CA ARG A 238 16.17 6.04 -13.60
C ARG A 238 16.51 5.12 -12.43
N TYR A 239 17.12 5.66 -11.38
CA TYR A 239 17.38 4.93 -10.14
C TYR A 239 16.07 4.45 -9.51
N THR A 240 15.07 5.33 -9.43
CA THR A 240 13.71 5.04 -8.93
C THR A 240 13.04 3.92 -9.75
N VAL A 241 13.15 3.94 -11.08
CA VAL A 241 12.69 2.85 -11.95
C VAL A 241 13.36 1.53 -11.60
N ALA A 242 14.68 1.53 -11.44
CA ALA A 242 15.44 0.32 -11.14
C ALA A 242 15.06 -0.29 -9.77
N VAL A 243 14.87 0.54 -8.74
CA VAL A 243 14.45 0.12 -7.39
C VAL A 243 13.00 -0.38 -7.39
N PHE A 244 12.08 0.29 -8.11
CA PHE A 244 10.63 0.03 -8.00
C PHE A 244 10.02 -0.73 -9.18
N ARG A 245 10.83 -1.33 -10.06
CA ARG A 245 10.35 -2.01 -11.28
C ARG A 245 9.24 -3.04 -11.02
N GLU A 246 9.36 -3.85 -9.97
CA GLU A 246 8.38 -4.92 -9.68
C GLU A 246 7.05 -4.32 -9.22
N LYS A 247 7.10 -3.31 -8.35
CA LYS A 247 5.91 -2.56 -7.92
C LYS A 247 5.24 -1.84 -9.10
N MET A 248 6.02 -1.22 -9.98
CA MET A 248 5.52 -0.58 -11.20
C MET A 248 4.87 -1.61 -12.14
N LYS A 249 5.50 -2.77 -12.34
CA LYS A 249 4.99 -3.86 -13.18
C LYS A 249 3.71 -4.46 -12.62
N ARG A 250 3.67 -4.77 -11.33
CA ARG A 250 2.45 -5.24 -10.65
C ARG A 250 1.30 -4.28 -10.87
N ARG A 251 1.53 -2.99 -10.61
CA ARG A 251 0.51 -1.96 -10.80
C ARG A 251 0.07 -1.84 -12.26
N PHE A 252 1.00 -1.95 -13.21
CA PHE A 252 0.70 -1.97 -14.64
C PHE A 252 -0.22 -3.14 -15.01
N ASN A 253 0.06 -4.34 -14.50
CA ASN A 253 -0.76 -5.52 -14.76
C ASN A 253 -2.19 -5.36 -14.20
N LEU A 254 -2.33 -4.84 -12.97
CA LEU A 254 -3.64 -4.54 -12.38
C LEU A 254 -4.41 -3.43 -13.13
N SER A 255 -3.70 -2.65 -13.94
CA SER A 255 -4.24 -1.53 -14.71
C SER A 255 -4.79 -1.93 -16.09
N MET A 256 -4.65 -3.19 -16.50
CA MET A 256 -5.09 -3.67 -17.81
C MET A 256 -6.56 -3.35 -18.13
N PRO A 257 -7.53 -3.41 -17.21
CA PRO A 257 -8.91 -3.03 -17.51
C PRO A 257 -9.07 -1.58 -18.02
N TYR A 258 -8.29 -0.62 -17.48
CA TYR A 258 -8.29 0.76 -17.96
C TYR A 258 -7.69 0.86 -19.37
N ILE A 259 -6.60 0.14 -19.61
CA ILE A 259 -5.88 0.13 -20.88
C ILE A 259 -6.73 -0.50 -21.99
N GLU A 260 -7.37 -1.64 -21.71
CA GLU A 260 -8.23 -2.32 -22.68
C GLU A 260 -9.47 -1.48 -23.01
N SER A 261 -10.08 -0.83 -22.02
CA SER A 261 -11.17 0.14 -22.25
C SER A 261 -10.73 1.29 -23.17
N LEU A 262 -9.52 1.85 -22.99
CA LEU A 262 -8.98 2.87 -23.91
C LEU A 262 -8.77 2.30 -25.32
N LYS A 263 -8.22 1.08 -25.46
CA LYS A 263 -7.98 0.44 -26.76
C LYS A 263 -9.25 0.15 -27.56
N GLN A 264 -10.39 -0.02 -26.88
CA GLN A 264 -11.68 -0.24 -27.54
C GLN A 264 -12.21 1.02 -28.25
N VAL A 265 -11.72 2.20 -27.87
CA VAL A 265 -12.13 3.47 -28.48
C VAL A 265 -11.42 3.66 -29.83
N LYS A 266 -12.06 3.19 -30.91
CA LYS A 266 -11.49 3.28 -32.27
C LYS A 266 -11.72 4.63 -32.93
N ASP A 267 -12.89 5.22 -32.71
CA ASP A 267 -13.31 6.47 -33.34
C ASP A 267 -13.44 7.58 -32.30
N ILE A 268 -12.51 8.53 -32.33
CA ILE A 268 -12.54 9.69 -31.43
C ILE A 268 -13.59 10.70 -31.94
N PRO A 269 -14.56 11.14 -31.12
CA PRO A 269 -15.57 12.14 -31.51
C PRO A 269 -14.98 13.54 -31.68
N ARG A 270 -15.55 14.36 -32.59
CA ARG A 270 -15.13 15.77 -32.73
C ARG A 270 -15.50 16.50 -31.46
N MET A 271 -14.65 17.42 -31.02
CA MET A 271 -14.97 18.22 -29.83
C MET A 271 -16.19 19.07 -30.15
N SER A 272 -17.24 18.93 -29.35
CA SER A 272 -18.48 19.67 -29.52
C SER A 272 -18.29 21.17 -29.28
N GLU A 273 -17.47 21.52 -28.29
CA GLU A 273 -17.15 22.90 -27.91
C GLU A 273 -15.68 23.01 -27.43
N PRO A 274 -15.03 24.17 -27.62
CA PRO A 274 -13.73 24.44 -26.99
C PRO A 274 -13.90 24.47 -25.46
N MET A 275 -13.05 23.76 -24.72
CA MET A 275 -13.04 23.85 -23.26
C MET A 275 -12.63 25.27 -22.81
N PRO A 276 -13.31 25.88 -21.82
CA PRO A 276 -12.99 27.23 -21.36
C PRO A 276 -11.55 27.34 -20.87
N GLN A 277 -10.79 28.32 -21.35
CA GLN A 277 -9.39 28.48 -20.96
C GLN A 277 -9.22 28.56 -19.44
N PRO A 278 -8.17 27.94 -18.88
CA PRO A 278 -7.97 27.95 -17.45
C PRO A 278 -7.59 29.36 -17.00
N ARG A 279 -8.39 29.92 -16.10
CA ARG A 279 -8.10 31.23 -15.50
C ARG A 279 -7.41 31.11 -14.15
N ASP A 280 -7.53 29.96 -13.50
CA ASP A 280 -6.89 29.70 -12.22
C ASP A 280 -5.44 29.22 -12.42
N PRO A 281 -4.56 29.41 -11.41
CA PRO A 281 -3.16 29.02 -11.53
C PRO A 281 -2.95 27.50 -11.65
N ARG A 282 -3.95 26.68 -11.31
CA ARG A 282 -3.86 25.23 -11.47
C ARG A 282 -3.95 24.87 -12.95
N GLY A 283 -4.93 25.39 -13.67
CA GLY A 283 -5.06 25.09 -15.09
C GLY A 283 -3.93 25.65 -15.95
N LEU A 284 -3.28 26.75 -15.52
CA LEU A 284 -2.04 27.23 -16.15
C LEU A 284 -0.88 26.23 -16.00
N GLY A 285 -0.75 25.57 -14.85
CA GLY A 285 0.28 24.55 -14.66
C GLY A 285 0.00 23.26 -15.44
N GLU A 286 -1.28 22.94 -15.68
CA GLU A 286 -1.68 21.84 -16.58
C GLU A 286 -1.30 22.15 -18.05
N VAL A 287 -1.53 23.39 -18.50
CA VAL A 287 -1.10 23.88 -19.83
C VAL A 287 0.43 23.82 -19.97
N ARG A 288 1.17 24.24 -18.93
CA ARG A 288 2.63 24.12 -18.91
C ARG A 288 3.10 22.67 -18.99
N SER A 289 2.37 21.73 -18.39
CA SER A 289 2.69 20.29 -18.51
C SER A 289 2.50 19.78 -19.94
N ASP A 290 1.48 20.26 -20.65
CA ASP A 290 1.26 19.95 -22.07
C ASP A 290 2.39 20.51 -22.95
N GLN A 291 2.85 21.73 -22.69
CA GLN A 291 4.01 22.33 -23.36
C GLN A 291 5.28 21.53 -23.10
N ASN A 292 5.56 21.19 -21.84
CA ASN A 292 6.70 20.36 -21.48
C ASN A 292 6.63 18.98 -22.15
N PHE A 293 5.44 18.40 -22.34
CA PHE A 293 5.29 17.16 -23.09
C PHE A 293 5.73 17.32 -24.55
N LEU A 294 5.33 18.39 -25.24
CA LEU A 294 5.78 18.66 -26.60
C LEU A 294 7.29 18.90 -26.69
N GLN A 295 7.84 19.70 -25.77
CA GLN A 295 9.25 20.08 -25.77
C GLN A 295 10.17 18.91 -25.37
N ASP A 296 9.89 18.29 -24.23
CA ASP A 296 10.76 17.27 -23.65
C ASP A 296 10.58 15.92 -24.35
N PHE A 297 9.39 15.62 -24.85
CA PHE A 297 9.10 14.32 -25.47
C PHE A 297 8.98 14.38 -26.98
N VAL A 298 8.03 15.15 -27.51
CA VAL A 298 7.72 15.13 -28.95
C VAL A 298 8.91 15.58 -29.80
N MET A 299 9.52 16.71 -29.45
CA MET A 299 10.67 17.26 -30.20
C MET A 299 11.91 16.39 -30.09
N LEU A 300 12.26 15.93 -28.88
CA LEU A 300 13.53 15.24 -28.63
C LEU A 300 13.52 13.78 -29.08
N TYR A 301 12.37 13.11 -28.98
CA TYR A 301 12.34 11.65 -29.01
C TYR A 301 11.59 11.06 -30.18
N VAL A 302 10.63 11.73 -30.80
CA VAL A 302 9.80 11.10 -31.84
C VAL A 302 10.63 10.72 -33.08
N GLY A 303 11.66 11.50 -33.41
CA GLY A 303 12.61 11.16 -34.48
C GLY A 303 13.58 10.03 -34.12
N ARG A 304 13.78 9.73 -32.83
CA ARG A 304 14.78 8.77 -32.33
C ARG A 304 14.18 7.45 -31.84
N LEU A 305 12.94 7.46 -31.37
CA LEU A 305 12.26 6.31 -30.76
C LEU A 305 11.65 5.35 -31.77
N GLY A 306 11.57 5.75 -33.05
CA GLY A 306 10.88 5.00 -34.08
C GLY A 306 9.43 4.73 -33.66
N LEU A 307 8.66 5.80 -33.40
CA LEU A 307 7.24 5.65 -33.13
C LEU A 307 6.55 5.08 -34.36
N ASP A 308 5.70 4.08 -34.16
CA ASP A 308 4.90 3.49 -35.24
C ASP A 308 3.73 4.41 -35.60
N THR A 309 3.25 5.19 -34.62
CA THR A 309 2.16 6.15 -34.83
C THR A 309 2.62 7.39 -35.59
N THR A 310 1.86 7.75 -36.63
CA THR A 310 2.03 9.02 -37.32
C THR A 310 1.37 10.15 -36.52
N ILE A 311 2.20 11.06 -36.00
CA ILE A 311 1.77 12.23 -35.19
C ILE A 311 2.19 13.55 -35.84
N THR A 312 1.71 13.80 -37.06
CA THR A 312 2.16 14.93 -37.89
C THR A 312 1.76 16.27 -37.27
N ASN A 313 0.51 16.42 -36.85
CA ASN A 313 0.01 17.67 -36.29
C ASN A 313 0.66 17.99 -34.94
N LEU A 314 0.88 16.99 -34.08
CA LEU A 314 1.61 17.17 -32.83
C LEU A 314 3.08 17.56 -33.05
N LYS A 315 3.73 17.03 -34.08
CA LYS A 315 5.10 17.42 -34.46
C LYS A 315 5.16 18.86 -34.98
N GLU A 316 4.19 19.26 -35.78
CA GLU A 316 4.09 20.64 -36.29
C GLU A 316 3.88 21.61 -35.13
N MET A 317 2.91 21.33 -34.25
CA MET A 317 2.68 22.10 -33.03
C MET A 317 3.93 22.21 -32.15
N ALA A 318 4.69 21.13 -31.99
CA ALA A 318 5.91 21.13 -31.19
C ALA A 318 7.03 22.00 -31.81
N LYS A 319 7.09 22.09 -33.15
CA LYS A 319 8.05 22.96 -33.86
C LYS A 319 7.66 24.44 -33.80
N GLU A 320 6.36 24.73 -33.74
CA GLU A 320 5.82 26.07 -33.65
C GLU A 320 5.89 26.66 -32.22
N MET A 321 6.15 25.83 -31.21
CA MET A 321 6.32 26.32 -29.84
C MET A 321 7.51 27.28 -29.72
N PRO A 322 7.38 28.40 -28.99
CA PRO A 322 8.49 29.30 -28.75
C PRO A 322 9.65 28.59 -28.05
N THR A 323 10.85 28.87 -28.54
CA THR A 323 12.09 28.33 -27.97
C THR A 323 12.48 28.98 -26.64
N ASP A 324 11.88 30.13 -26.30
CA ASP A 324 12.18 30.87 -25.07
C ASP A 324 11.43 30.33 -23.83
N GLY A 325 10.60 29.29 -24.00
CA GLY A 325 9.85 28.65 -22.93
C GLY A 325 8.80 29.56 -22.28
N ARG A 326 8.55 30.75 -22.85
CA ARG A 326 7.47 31.60 -22.37
C ARG A 326 6.15 31.04 -22.87
N PRO A 327 5.10 31.04 -22.04
CA PRO A 327 3.78 30.61 -22.48
C PRO A 327 3.36 31.48 -23.67
N SER A 328 3.28 30.86 -24.85
CA SER A 328 2.84 31.51 -26.07
C SER A 328 1.33 31.58 -26.04
N ASN A 329 0.78 32.78 -25.88
CA ASN A 329 -0.64 33.10 -25.79
C ASN A 329 -1.44 32.34 -24.71
N ASP A 330 -2.47 33.00 -24.18
CA ASP A 330 -3.47 32.36 -23.31
C ASP A 330 -4.31 31.28 -24.04
N ASP A 331 -4.00 31.01 -25.32
CA ASP A 331 -4.76 30.16 -26.23
C ASP A 331 -4.11 28.80 -26.54
N PHE A 332 -2.94 28.48 -25.96
CA PHE A 332 -2.30 27.19 -26.25
C PHE A 332 -3.16 26.00 -25.80
N GLN A 333 -3.41 25.07 -26.73
CA GLN A 333 -4.18 23.86 -26.46
C GLN A 333 -3.60 22.67 -27.24
N LEU A 334 -3.06 21.70 -26.51
CA LEU A 334 -2.46 20.50 -27.10
C LEU A 334 -3.51 19.54 -27.73
N TYR A 335 -4.72 19.50 -27.17
CA TYR A 335 -5.80 18.62 -27.64
C TYR A 335 -6.85 19.40 -28.47
N THR A 336 -6.76 19.34 -29.80
CA THR A 336 -7.64 20.03 -30.75
C THR A 336 -8.38 19.04 -31.66
N ASN A 337 -9.23 19.52 -32.58
CA ASN A 337 -9.90 18.66 -33.55
C ASN A 337 -8.92 17.94 -34.50
N GLU A 338 -7.76 18.54 -34.71
CA GLU A 338 -6.68 18.07 -35.58
C GLU A 338 -5.74 17.10 -34.84
N THR A 339 -5.48 17.32 -33.55
CA THR A 339 -4.55 16.48 -32.76
C THR A 339 -5.22 15.37 -31.97
N ARG A 340 -6.55 15.38 -31.77
CA ARG A 340 -7.26 14.42 -30.90
C ARG A 340 -7.03 12.94 -31.19
N SER A 341 -6.96 12.56 -32.47
CA SER A 341 -6.73 11.16 -32.85
C SER A 341 -5.26 10.79 -32.68
N GLU A 342 -4.34 11.69 -33.04
CA GLU A 342 -2.90 11.51 -32.82
C GLU A 342 -2.58 11.38 -31.33
N PHE A 343 -3.20 12.20 -30.49
CA PHE A 343 -3.05 12.18 -29.04
C PHE A 343 -3.49 10.83 -28.45
N HIS A 344 -4.66 10.32 -28.86
CA HIS A 344 -5.17 9.03 -28.37
C HIS A 344 -4.24 7.88 -28.77
N LEU A 345 -3.82 7.82 -30.03
CA LEU A 345 -2.92 6.77 -30.52
C LEU A 345 -1.55 6.86 -29.83
N LEU A 346 -1.01 8.06 -29.63
CA LEU A 346 0.24 8.27 -28.91
C LEU A 346 0.16 7.84 -27.45
N LEU A 347 -0.96 8.11 -26.77
CA LEU A 347 -1.20 7.64 -25.40
C LEU A 347 -1.18 6.09 -25.33
N LEU A 348 -1.88 5.42 -26.25
CA LEU A 348 -1.89 3.96 -26.33
C LEU A 348 -0.50 3.39 -26.61
N GLU A 349 0.25 3.98 -27.55
CA GLU A 349 1.61 3.55 -27.87
C GLU A 349 2.55 3.75 -26.67
N LEU A 350 2.44 4.86 -25.93
CA LEU A 350 3.22 5.11 -24.72
C LEU A 350 2.93 4.08 -23.61
N LEU A 351 1.64 3.75 -23.38
CA LEU A 351 1.24 2.74 -22.42
C LEU A 351 1.77 1.35 -22.79
N ASP A 352 1.66 0.95 -24.05
CA ASP A 352 2.18 -0.32 -24.56
C ASP A 352 3.71 -0.41 -24.44
N ARG A 353 4.44 0.64 -24.87
CA ARG A 353 5.91 0.70 -24.75
C ARG A 353 6.37 0.70 -23.30
N PHE A 354 5.66 1.39 -22.41
CA PHE A 354 5.94 1.39 -20.97
C PHE A 354 5.76 -0.01 -20.38
N GLY A 355 4.64 -0.67 -20.66
CA GLY A 355 4.36 -2.05 -20.22
C GLY A 355 5.39 -3.05 -20.72
N LYS A 356 5.71 -3.04 -22.02
CA LYS A 356 6.74 -3.90 -22.62
C LYS A 356 8.12 -3.69 -22.00
N ALA A 357 8.51 -2.45 -21.77
CA ALA A 357 9.80 -2.14 -21.16
C ALA A 357 9.85 -2.58 -19.68
N LEU A 358 8.76 -2.47 -18.93
CA LEU A 358 8.66 -3.02 -17.57
C LEU A 358 8.72 -4.55 -17.57
N GLU A 359 8.01 -5.20 -18.49
CA GLU A 359 8.06 -6.66 -18.66
C GLU A 359 9.49 -7.12 -18.90
N GLU A 360 10.18 -6.49 -19.87
CA GLU A 360 11.57 -6.79 -20.21
C GLU A 360 12.51 -6.54 -19.01
N LEU A 361 12.29 -5.46 -18.24
CA LEU A 361 13.12 -5.11 -17.09
C LEU A 361 13.00 -6.13 -15.95
N CYS A 362 11.79 -6.60 -15.65
CA CYS A 362 11.54 -7.58 -14.59
C CYS A 362 11.91 -9.01 -15.02
N CYS A 363 11.92 -9.32 -16.32
CA CYS A 363 12.40 -10.61 -16.83
C CYS A 363 13.92 -10.65 -17.06
N LEU A 364 14.63 -9.53 -16.88
CA LEU A 364 16.07 -9.48 -17.07
C LEU A 364 16.80 -10.13 -15.90
N ASP A 365 17.66 -11.10 -16.20
CA ASP A 365 18.62 -11.62 -15.25
C ASP A 365 19.67 -10.55 -14.92
N ILE A 366 19.42 -9.79 -13.85
CA ILE A 366 20.27 -8.71 -13.38
C ILE A 366 21.58 -9.19 -12.75
N ASP A 367 21.67 -10.47 -12.39
CA ASP A 367 22.88 -11.05 -11.77
C ASP A 367 23.93 -11.38 -12.83
N ASN A 368 23.52 -11.52 -14.09
CA ASN A 368 24.44 -11.70 -15.21
C ASN A 368 25.11 -10.36 -15.60
N PRO A 369 26.43 -10.20 -15.42
CA PRO A 369 27.15 -8.96 -15.73
C PRO A 369 27.12 -8.59 -17.21
N GLY A 370 26.91 -9.57 -18.11
CA GLY A 370 26.74 -9.33 -19.55
C GLY A 370 25.47 -8.53 -19.88
N ASN A 371 24.53 -8.41 -18.93
CA ASN A 371 23.29 -7.68 -19.10
C ASN A 371 23.37 -6.20 -18.67
N ALA A 372 24.51 -5.68 -18.20
CA ALA A 372 24.60 -4.30 -17.68
C ALA A 372 24.15 -3.22 -18.69
N GLU A 373 24.65 -3.25 -19.93
CA GLU A 373 24.21 -2.30 -20.96
C GLU A 373 22.76 -2.50 -21.39
N LYS A 374 22.27 -3.76 -21.37
CA LYS A 374 20.86 -4.08 -21.64
C LYS A 374 19.97 -3.51 -20.54
N PHE A 375 20.31 -3.70 -19.28
CA PHE A 375 19.64 -3.15 -18.11
C PHE A 375 19.54 -1.63 -18.20
N LYS A 376 20.67 -0.94 -18.40
CA LYS A 376 20.74 0.52 -18.58
C LYS A 376 19.83 1.00 -19.72
N LYS A 377 19.84 0.31 -20.87
CA LYS A 377 18.98 0.64 -22.00
C LYS A 377 17.49 0.48 -21.65
N ILE A 378 17.10 -0.62 -21.02
CA ILE A 378 15.70 -0.89 -20.65
C ILE A 378 15.23 0.10 -19.57
N VAL A 379 16.02 0.36 -18.53
CA VAL A 379 15.72 1.39 -17.51
C VAL A 379 15.52 2.75 -18.18
N GLY A 380 16.38 3.11 -19.14
CA GLY A 380 16.21 4.32 -19.95
C GLY A 380 14.92 4.33 -20.77
N ASN A 381 14.45 3.19 -21.27
CA ASN A 381 13.16 3.09 -21.96
C ASN A 381 11.98 3.28 -21.00
N VAL A 382 11.97 2.57 -19.87
CA VAL A 382 10.93 2.70 -18.85
C VAL A 382 10.85 4.14 -18.34
N HIS A 383 12.01 4.76 -18.05
CA HIS A 383 12.11 6.16 -17.65
C HIS A 383 11.47 7.11 -18.67
N ARG A 384 11.86 7.02 -19.94
CA ARG A 384 11.36 7.92 -20.99
C ARG A 384 9.85 7.79 -21.18
N ASN A 385 9.33 6.57 -21.29
CA ASN A 385 7.90 6.35 -21.47
C ASN A 385 7.11 6.74 -20.21
N GLY A 386 7.60 6.40 -19.02
CA GLY A 386 6.96 6.75 -17.75
C GLY A 386 6.92 8.27 -17.49
N TYR A 387 8.00 8.99 -17.82
CA TYR A 387 8.05 10.44 -17.70
C TYR A 387 7.17 11.15 -18.75
N ALA A 388 7.08 10.62 -19.97
CA ALA A 388 6.11 11.10 -20.96
C ALA A 388 4.66 10.94 -20.47
N LEU A 389 4.33 9.77 -19.91
CA LEU A 389 3.02 9.51 -19.29
C LEU A 389 2.77 10.43 -18.09
N LEU A 390 3.80 10.77 -17.29
CA LEU A 390 3.68 11.75 -16.21
C LEU A 390 3.26 13.11 -16.75
N ARG A 391 3.95 13.63 -17.78
CA ARG A 391 3.64 14.92 -18.39
C ARG A 391 2.21 14.95 -18.96
N LEU A 392 1.77 13.86 -19.61
CA LEU A 392 0.37 13.71 -20.05
C LEU A 392 -0.62 13.69 -18.89
N SER A 393 -0.35 12.95 -17.82
CA SER A 393 -1.27 12.78 -16.68
C SER A 393 -1.51 14.08 -15.88
N ARG A 394 -0.55 15.01 -15.94
CA ARG A 394 -0.63 16.35 -15.38
C ARG A 394 -1.18 17.37 -16.38
N GLY A 395 -1.16 17.02 -17.67
CA GLY A 395 -1.60 17.84 -18.77
C GLY A 395 -3.11 18.06 -18.80
N ARG A 396 -3.51 19.21 -19.36
CA ARG A 396 -4.92 19.55 -19.56
C ARG A 396 -5.49 18.74 -20.72
N ALA A 397 -4.68 18.48 -21.75
CA ALA A 397 -5.03 17.66 -22.90
C ALA A 397 -5.60 16.28 -22.52
N PHE A 398 -5.03 15.62 -21.51
CA PHE A 398 -5.50 14.31 -21.08
C PHE A 398 -6.90 14.36 -20.45
N GLN A 399 -7.19 15.39 -19.65
CA GLN A 399 -8.52 15.57 -19.06
C GLN A 399 -9.56 15.85 -20.16
N MET A 400 -9.23 16.74 -21.09
CA MET A 400 -10.06 17.05 -22.26
C MET A 400 -10.33 15.81 -23.11
N HIS A 401 -9.29 14.99 -23.33
CA HIS A 401 -9.42 13.73 -24.06
C HIS A 401 -10.42 12.79 -23.39
N LEU A 402 -10.26 12.55 -22.08
CA LEU A 402 -11.12 11.63 -21.33
C LEU A 402 -12.58 12.10 -21.27
N GLU A 403 -12.84 13.41 -21.11
CA GLU A 403 -14.20 13.94 -21.19
C GLU A 403 -14.80 13.74 -22.60
N ASN A 404 -14.01 13.97 -23.65
CA ASN A 404 -14.46 13.81 -25.03
C ASN A 404 -14.80 12.34 -25.39
N ILE A 405 -14.12 11.36 -24.79
CA ILE A 405 -14.38 9.92 -25.02
C ILE A 405 -15.17 9.24 -23.89
N LYS A 406 -15.67 10.00 -22.91
CA LYS A 406 -16.26 9.46 -21.67
C LYS A 406 -17.38 8.47 -21.89
N THR A 407 -18.22 8.68 -22.90
CA THR A 407 -19.33 7.77 -23.23
C THR A 407 -18.89 6.49 -23.94
N LEU A 408 -17.65 6.45 -24.42
CA LEU A 408 -17.02 5.31 -25.11
C LEU A 408 -16.14 4.48 -24.16
N LEU A 409 -15.81 5.02 -22.99
CA LEU A 409 -15.03 4.31 -21.98
C LEU A 409 -15.90 3.28 -21.26
N GLU A 410 -15.40 2.04 -21.18
CA GLU A 410 -15.93 1.06 -20.25
C GLU A 410 -15.55 1.44 -18.82
N ASP A 411 -16.45 1.14 -17.89
CA ASP A 411 -16.16 1.30 -16.48
C ASP A 411 -15.46 0.04 -15.95
N PRO A 412 -14.14 0.08 -15.66
CA PRO A 412 -13.40 -1.10 -15.21
C PRO A 412 -13.93 -1.66 -13.87
N ARG A 413 -14.74 -0.89 -13.14
CA ARG A 413 -15.38 -1.28 -11.87
C ARG A 413 -16.64 -2.12 -12.08
N ARG A 414 -17.20 -2.13 -13.30
CA ARG A 414 -18.44 -2.83 -13.67
C ARG A 414 -18.20 -4.10 -14.48
N SER A 415 -16.95 -4.44 -14.76
CA SER A 415 -16.64 -5.66 -15.50
C SER A 415 -16.99 -6.88 -14.64
N GLU A 416 -18.26 -7.29 -14.71
CA GLU A 416 -18.81 -8.52 -14.13
C GLU A 416 -18.46 -9.75 -14.96
N SER A 417 -17.78 -9.56 -16.11
CA SER A 417 -17.21 -10.67 -16.85
C SER A 417 -16.14 -11.31 -15.98
N GLY A 418 -16.56 -12.32 -15.22
CA GLY A 418 -15.75 -13.17 -14.35
C GLY A 418 -14.74 -14.01 -15.12
N THR A 419 -13.99 -13.40 -16.05
CA THR A 419 -12.66 -13.83 -16.43
C THR A 419 -11.75 -13.63 -15.23
N SER A 420 -11.94 -14.48 -14.21
CA SER A 420 -10.91 -14.72 -13.21
C SER A 420 -9.66 -15.09 -13.97
N PHE A 421 -8.60 -14.29 -13.88
CA PHE A 421 -7.28 -14.68 -14.33
C PHE A 421 -6.86 -15.89 -13.47
N GLU A 422 -7.15 -17.09 -13.97
CA GLU A 422 -6.93 -18.34 -13.25
C GLU A 422 -5.42 -18.59 -13.14
N GLY A 423 -4.82 -18.38 -11.96
CA GLY A 423 -3.57 -19.07 -11.63
C GLY A 423 -2.52 -18.35 -10.79
N HIS A 424 -2.68 -17.06 -10.52
CA HIS A 424 -1.73 -16.33 -9.67
C HIS A 424 -2.44 -15.86 -8.40
N ASP A 425 -1.77 -16.00 -7.25
CA ASP A 425 -2.16 -15.28 -6.04
C ASP A 425 -2.00 -13.80 -6.37
N GLU A 426 -3.07 -13.18 -6.89
CA GLU A 426 -3.03 -11.81 -7.36
C GLU A 426 -2.76 -10.90 -6.17
N GLU A 427 -1.59 -10.27 -6.21
CA GLU A 427 -1.15 -9.36 -5.18
C GLU A 427 -1.93 -8.05 -5.31
N HIS A 428 -2.68 -7.69 -4.27
CA HIS A 428 -3.54 -6.50 -4.24
C HIS A 428 -2.75 -5.19 -4.21
N ASP A 429 -3.20 -4.20 -4.97
CA ASP A 429 -2.74 -2.81 -4.84
C ASP A 429 -3.88 -1.94 -4.27
N GLU A 430 -3.86 -1.76 -2.95
CA GLU A 430 -4.81 -0.94 -2.18
C GLU A 430 -5.01 0.47 -2.76
N GLU A 431 -3.98 1.07 -3.38
CA GLU A 431 -4.11 2.40 -3.97
C GLU A 431 -4.95 2.37 -5.25
N LEU A 432 -4.84 1.30 -6.04
CA LEU A 432 -5.64 1.13 -7.25
C LEU A 432 -7.09 0.81 -6.90
N GLU A 433 -7.32 0.00 -5.87
CA GLU A 433 -8.66 -0.25 -5.33
C GLU A 433 -9.30 1.02 -4.79
N ALA A 434 -8.53 1.85 -4.10
CA ALA A 434 -9.01 3.15 -3.62
C ALA A 434 -9.43 4.08 -4.75
N ILE A 435 -8.94 3.89 -5.98
CA ILE A 435 -9.43 4.60 -7.17
C ILE A 435 -10.74 3.97 -7.67
N GLN A 436 -10.83 2.65 -7.64
CA GLN A 436 -12.01 1.90 -8.08
C GLN A 436 -13.21 2.03 -7.13
N ALA A 437 -13.01 2.26 -5.83
CA ALA A 437 -14.06 2.26 -4.82
C ALA A 437 -14.94 3.54 -4.79
N VAL A 438 -14.56 4.63 -5.46
CA VAL A 438 -15.14 5.98 -5.26
C VAL A 438 -16.31 6.30 -6.21
N LEU A 439 -17.16 5.35 -6.56
CA LEU A 439 -18.40 5.70 -7.28
C LEU A 439 -19.61 5.74 -6.37
N PRO A 440 -20.47 6.76 -6.52
CA PRO A 440 -21.81 6.70 -5.98
C PRO A 440 -22.58 5.57 -6.69
N PRO A 441 -23.48 4.88 -5.96
CA PRO A 441 -24.51 4.09 -6.60
C PRO A 441 -25.29 4.93 -7.61
N LYS A 442 -25.81 4.26 -8.64
CA LYS A 442 -26.83 4.86 -9.51
C LYS A 442 -28.01 5.33 -8.63
N GLY A 443 -28.20 6.65 -8.52
CA GLY A 443 -29.37 7.26 -7.89
C GLY A 443 -29.14 7.99 -6.57
N SER A 444 -27.97 7.88 -5.92
CA SER A 444 -27.63 8.82 -4.84
C SER A 444 -27.17 10.12 -5.49
N GLY A 445 -27.90 11.22 -5.32
CA GLY A 445 -27.59 12.54 -5.87
C GLY A 445 -26.28 13.18 -5.37
N GLY A 446 -25.36 12.39 -4.82
CA GLY A 446 -24.00 12.81 -4.51
C GLY A 446 -23.19 13.02 -5.80
N VAL A 447 -22.31 14.01 -5.78
CA VAL A 447 -21.42 14.35 -6.89
C VAL A 447 -20.30 13.30 -6.91
N GLY A 448 -20.60 12.14 -7.49
CA GLY A 448 -19.59 11.10 -7.67
C GLY A 448 -18.45 11.52 -8.57
N LYS A 449 -17.29 10.88 -8.39
CA LYS A 449 -16.25 10.93 -9.40
C LYS A 449 -16.81 10.53 -10.75
N SER A 450 -16.64 11.42 -11.71
CA SER A 450 -16.81 11.08 -13.11
C SER A 450 -15.87 9.93 -13.49
N LEU A 451 -16.26 9.17 -14.50
CA LEU A 451 -15.41 8.10 -15.04
C LEU A 451 -14.05 8.64 -15.47
N SER A 452 -14.01 9.80 -16.12
CA SER A 452 -12.81 10.55 -16.51
C SER A 452 -11.88 10.83 -15.32
N GLU A 453 -12.38 11.33 -14.20
CA GLU A 453 -11.56 11.55 -12.99
C GLU A 453 -10.91 10.25 -12.47
N SER A 454 -11.61 9.12 -12.58
CA SER A 454 -11.06 7.80 -12.24
C SER A 454 -9.86 7.45 -13.13
N TYR A 455 -9.93 7.72 -14.43
CA TYR A 455 -8.84 7.49 -15.37
C TYR A 455 -7.65 8.44 -15.13
N VAL A 456 -7.91 9.71 -14.78
CA VAL A 456 -6.85 10.65 -14.40
C VAL A 456 -6.13 10.17 -13.13
N ALA A 457 -6.90 9.82 -12.09
CA ALA A 457 -6.34 9.30 -10.85
C ALA A 457 -5.52 8.02 -11.09
N TRP A 458 -6.03 7.12 -11.94
CA TRP A 458 -5.35 5.90 -12.35
C TRP A 458 -4.00 6.17 -12.99
N LEU A 459 -3.94 7.01 -14.03
CA LEU A 459 -2.68 7.28 -14.73
C LEU A 459 -1.67 8.00 -13.82
N ARG A 460 -2.14 8.89 -12.94
CA ARG A 460 -1.27 9.54 -11.95
C ARG A 460 -0.71 8.55 -10.93
N LEU A 461 -1.51 7.56 -10.51
CA LEU A 461 -1.02 6.50 -9.64
C LEU A 461 0.04 5.63 -10.35
N MET A 462 -0.13 5.36 -11.64
CA MET A 462 0.86 4.63 -12.45
C MET A 462 2.23 5.31 -12.48
N VAL A 463 2.26 6.64 -12.49
CA VAL A 463 3.48 7.44 -12.61
C VAL A 463 3.90 8.15 -11.31
N SER A 464 3.31 7.78 -10.16
CA SER A 464 3.49 8.51 -8.89
C SER A 464 4.94 8.59 -8.40
N ARG A 465 5.79 7.64 -8.79
CA ARG A 465 7.22 7.63 -8.45
C ARG A 465 8.02 8.65 -9.27
N PHE A 466 7.65 8.86 -10.54
CA PHE A 466 8.21 9.94 -11.34
C PHE A 466 7.71 11.30 -10.82
N ASP A 467 6.44 11.38 -10.45
CA ASP A 467 5.82 12.56 -9.83
C ASP A 467 6.59 12.99 -8.57
N ALA A 468 6.95 12.04 -7.71
CA ALA A 468 7.75 12.29 -6.51
C ALA A 468 9.14 12.87 -6.82
N VAL A 469 9.85 12.34 -7.82
CA VAL A 469 11.16 12.90 -8.24
C VAL A 469 10.98 14.32 -8.79
N ASP A 470 9.96 14.55 -9.61
CA ASP A 470 9.64 15.85 -10.22
C ASP A 470 9.14 16.89 -9.19
N ILE A 471 8.77 16.46 -7.99
CA ILE A 471 8.48 17.35 -6.85
C ILE A 471 9.77 17.64 -6.07
N LEU A 472 10.53 16.61 -5.71
CA LEU A 472 11.67 16.77 -4.80
C LEU A 472 12.85 17.47 -5.45
N VAL A 473 13.21 17.12 -6.68
CA VAL A 473 14.40 17.69 -7.33
C VAL A 473 14.28 19.20 -7.52
N PRO A 474 13.17 19.74 -8.08
CA PRO A 474 12.99 21.18 -8.14
C PRO A 474 12.96 21.84 -6.77
N TYR A 475 12.37 21.20 -5.77
CA TYR A 475 12.35 21.74 -4.40
C TYR A 475 13.76 21.87 -3.82
N VAL A 476 14.56 20.79 -3.79
CA VAL A 476 15.89 20.80 -3.15
C VAL A 476 16.94 21.62 -3.91
N THR A 477 16.75 21.82 -5.21
CA THR A 477 17.62 22.67 -6.05
C THR A 477 17.17 24.13 -6.11
N SER A 478 15.98 24.44 -5.59
CA SER A 478 15.47 25.80 -5.60
C SER A 478 16.19 26.72 -4.61
N LYS A 479 16.15 28.03 -4.89
CA LYS A 479 16.56 29.07 -3.93
C LYS A 479 15.70 29.11 -2.67
N GLN A 480 14.50 28.52 -2.71
CA GLN A 480 13.60 28.46 -1.56
C GLN A 480 13.97 27.35 -0.59
N PHE A 481 14.90 26.45 -0.94
CA PHE A 481 15.36 25.40 -0.04
C PHE A 481 16.29 25.99 1.03
N PRO A 482 15.84 26.15 2.28
CA PRO A 482 16.62 26.88 3.29
C PRO A 482 17.68 26.01 3.97
N TYR A 483 17.82 24.75 3.56
CA TYR A 483 18.65 23.76 4.24
C TYR A 483 19.94 23.47 3.46
N ASN A 484 21.00 23.16 4.21
CA ASN A 484 22.31 22.81 3.67
C ASN A 484 22.45 21.31 3.43
N THR A 485 21.72 20.49 4.17
CA THR A 485 21.77 19.03 4.12
C THR A 485 20.39 18.42 4.41
N ILE A 486 20.22 17.18 3.98
CA ILE A 486 19.05 16.33 4.19
C ILE A 486 19.51 15.06 4.92
N SER A 487 18.74 14.61 5.91
CA SER A 487 18.98 13.35 6.62
C SER A 487 17.68 12.61 6.75
N ILE A 488 17.70 11.32 6.44
CA ILE A 488 16.54 10.45 6.52
C ILE A 488 16.89 9.34 7.51
N ASP A 489 16.43 9.47 8.75
CA ASP A 489 16.58 8.43 9.76
C ASP A 489 15.42 7.42 9.64
N ILE A 490 15.64 6.19 10.09
CA ILE A 490 14.67 5.08 10.01
C ILE A 490 14.09 4.84 11.40
N LEU A 491 12.76 4.97 11.53
CA LEU A 491 12.02 4.55 12.71
C LEU A 491 11.64 3.07 12.58
N LEU A 492 12.35 2.22 13.30
CA LEU A 492 12.03 0.80 13.44
C LEU A 492 10.89 0.65 14.45
N PRO A 493 9.68 0.22 14.02
CA PRO A 493 8.60 -0.05 14.95
C PRO A 493 8.93 -1.26 15.84
N PRO A 494 8.33 -1.36 17.04
CA PRO A 494 8.41 -2.57 17.84
C PRO A 494 7.74 -3.76 17.10
N PRO A 495 8.12 -5.00 17.40
CA PRO A 495 7.44 -6.16 16.85
C PRO A 495 5.98 -6.19 17.30
N THR A 496 5.08 -6.54 16.39
CA THR A 496 3.67 -6.68 16.71
C THR A 496 3.41 -8.08 17.23
N ASP A 497 3.01 -8.18 18.50
CA ASP A 497 2.53 -9.43 19.08
C ASP A 497 1.31 -9.98 18.31
N SER A 498 1.20 -11.31 18.25
CA SER A 498 0.16 -12.00 17.48
C SER A 498 -1.18 -12.17 18.22
N GLY A 499 -1.28 -11.70 19.45
CA GLY A 499 -2.46 -11.84 20.30
C GLY A 499 -3.67 -11.09 19.77
N LEU A 500 -4.83 -11.75 19.92
CA LEU A 500 -6.18 -11.21 19.74
C LEU A 500 -6.96 -11.40 21.03
N LEU A 501 -7.88 -10.47 21.33
CA LEU A 501 -8.91 -10.75 22.33
C LEU A 501 -9.85 -11.81 21.73
N PRO A 502 -10.19 -12.91 22.44
CA PRO A 502 -11.17 -13.86 21.95
C PRO A 502 -12.45 -13.11 21.55
N TRP A 503 -12.89 -13.30 20.31
CA TRP A 503 -14.02 -12.53 19.77
C TRP A 503 -15.28 -12.69 20.64
N SER A 504 -15.49 -13.84 21.28
CA SER A 504 -16.62 -14.06 22.18
C SER A 504 -16.58 -13.21 23.44
N GLU A 505 -15.38 -12.86 23.94
CA GLU A 505 -15.21 -11.93 25.06
C GLU A 505 -15.51 -10.49 24.66
N LEU A 506 -15.18 -10.12 23.41
CA LEU A 506 -15.49 -8.80 22.85
C LEU A 506 -16.98 -8.45 22.97
N PHE A 507 -17.88 -9.41 22.70
CA PHE A 507 -19.34 -9.20 22.77
C PHE A 507 -19.90 -9.20 24.20
N ARG A 508 -19.16 -9.74 25.17
CA ARG A 508 -19.59 -9.78 26.57
C ARG A 508 -19.28 -8.48 27.32
N ASP A 509 -18.32 -7.70 26.83
CA ASP A 509 -17.96 -6.42 27.42
C ASP A 509 -18.52 -5.25 26.60
N HIS A 510 -19.58 -4.63 27.12
CA HIS A 510 -20.22 -3.46 26.50
C HIS A 510 -19.29 -2.25 26.34
N LYS A 511 -18.12 -2.24 27.00
CA LYS A 511 -17.09 -1.20 26.79
C LYS A 511 -16.52 -1.24 25.38
N PHE A 512 -16.36 -2.44 24.78
CA PHE A 512 -15.77 -2.60 23.45
C PHE A 512 -16.81 -2.61 22.34
N LEU A 513 -18.03 -3.08 22.62
CA LEU A 513 -19.15 -3.12 21.68
C LEU A 513 -20.39 -2.50 22.33
N PRO A 514 -20.50 -1.16 22.34
CA PRO A 514 -21.64 -0.50 22.97
C PRO A 514 -22.91 -0.70 22.16
N GLU A 515 -24.03 -0.90 22.86
CA GLU A 515 -25.33 -1.12 22.22
C GLU A 515 -26.02 0.18 21.79
N VAL A 516 -25.61 1.31 22.38
CA VAL A 516 -26.14 2.65 22.13
C VAL A 516 -25.01 3.57 21.67
N GLY A 517 -25.24 4.36 20.63
CA GLY A 517 -24.25 5.27 20.07
C GLY A 517 -24.88 6.33 19.16
N PRO A 518 -24.10 7.36 18.77
CA PRO A 518 -24.58 8.48 17.95
C PRO A 518 -24.91 8.10 16.50
N ILE A 519 -24.55 6.88 16.08
CA ILE A 519 -24.72 6.40 14.71
C ILE A 519 -26.14 5.82 14.53
N GLY A 520 -27.14 6.71 14.39
CA GLY A 520 -28.51 6.37 13.97
C GLY A 520 -29.35 5.56 14.97
N ARG A 521 -30.61 5.24 14.60
CA ARG A 521 -31.45 4.26 15.33
C ARG A 521 -30.78 2.90 15.22
N LEU A 522 -29.92 2.57 16.17
CA LEU A 522 -29.35 1.23 16.28
C LEU A 522 -30.48 0.21 16.38
N SER A 523 -30.29 -0.93 15.71
CA SER A 523 -31.23 -2.05 15.80
C SER A 523 -31.45 -2.47 17.25
N ILE A 524 -32.63 -2.99 17.54
CA ILE A 524 -32.97 -3.64 18.82
C ILE A 524 -32.15 -4.91 19.09
N THR A 525 -31.36 -5.38 18.11
CA THR A 525 -30.60 -6.64 18.19
C THR A 525 -29.52 -6.60 19.28
N THR A 526 -29.58 -7.40 20.34
CA THR A 526 -28.60 -7.32 21.44
C THR A 526 -27.24 -7.94 21.10
N ASN A 527 -26.20 -7.68 21.90
CA ASN A 527 -24.90 -8.35 21.70
C ASN A 527 -24.97 -9.88 21.86
N GLU A 528 -25.87 -10.39 22.71
CA GLU A 528 -26.11 -11.83 22.88
C GLU A 528 -26.71 -12.46 21.63
N GLU A 529 -27.63 -11.76 20.95
CA GLU A 529 -28.22 -12.24 19.70
C GLU A 529 -27.18 -12.29 18.58
N ILE A 530 -26.29 -11.28 18.49
CA ILE A 530 -25.14 -11.31 17.56
C ILE A 530 -24.21 -12.47 17.89
N LEU A 531 -23.88 -12.66 19.18
CA LEU A 531 -23.02 -13.76 19.63
C LEU A 531 -23.63 -15.13 19.27
N ALA A 532 -24.93 -15.31 19.46
CA ALA A 532 -25.64 -16.53 19.08
C ALA A 532 -25.58 -16.75 17.55
N PHE A 533 -25.83 -15.70 16.77
CA PHE A 533 -25.70 -15.73 15.31
C PHE A 533 -24.30 -16.14 14.86
N LEU A 534 -23.25 -15.55 15.41
CA LEU A 534 -21.87 -15.88 15.07
C LEU A 534 -21.53 -17.34 15.38
N ASN A 535 -21.96 -17.86 16.54
CA ASN A 535 -21.74 -19.27 16.91
C ASN A 535 -22.43 -20.24 15.95
N VAL A 536 -23.66 -19.94 15.55
CA VAL A 536 -24.40 -20.72 14.55
C VAL A 536 -23.69 -20.64 13.19
N GLY A 537 -23.26 -19.45 12.77
CA GLY A 537 -22.53 -19.23 11.52
C GLY A 537 -21.21 -20.01 11.47
N ILE A 538 -20.41 -19.96 12.53
CA ILE A 538 -19.15 -20.73 12.67
C ILE A 538 -19.42 -22.22 12.55
N SER A 539 -20.40 -22.74 13.29
CA SER A 539 -20.73 -24.17 13.27
C SER A 539 -21.17 -24.61 11.87
N THR A 540 -22.01 -23.82 11.21
CA THR A 540 -22.50 -24.09 9.85
C THR A 540 -21.36 -24.04 8.82
N ALA A 541 -20.52 -23.02 8.88
CA ALA A 541 -19.38 -22.85 7.96
C ALA A 541 -18.35 -23.99 8.10
N GLU A 542 -18.07 -24.44 9.32
CA GLU A 542 -17.17 -25.57 9.57
C GLU A 542 -17.75 -26.89 9.04
N LEU A 543 -19.06 -27.12 9.20
CA LEU A 543 -19.74 -28.27 8.58
C LEU A 543 -19.64 -28.23 7.05
N ARG A 544 -19.93 -27.09 6.40
CA ARG A 544 -19.81 -26.93 4.93
C ARG A 544 -18.37 -27.17 4.45
N LYS A 545 -17.38 -26.66 5.17
CA LYS A 545 -15.95 -26.86 4.88
C LYS A 545 -15.57 -28.34 4.98
N GLN A 546 -16.05 -29.03 6.02
CA GLN A 546 -15.81 -30.46 6.20
C GLN A 546 -16.45 -31.29 5.09
N VAL A 547 -17.71 -31.03 4.73
CA VAL A 547 -18.39 -31.73 3.62
C VAL A 547 -17.73 -31.44 2.28
N SER A 548 -17.31 -30.19 2.03
CA SER A 548 -16.55 -29.83 0.82
C SER A 548 -15.20 -30.55 0.74
N LYS A 549 -14.51 -30.71 1.88
CA LYS A 549 -13.26 -31.46 1.97
C LYS A 549 -13.49 -32.95 1.73
N LEU A 550 -14.56 -33.50 2.31
CA LEU A 550 -14.95 -34.90 2.12
C LEU A 550 -15.22 -35.19 0.64
N LEU A 551 -15.96 -34.34 -0.06
CA LEU A 551 -16.22 -34.49 -1.49
C LEU A 551 -14.92 -34.46 -2.31
N LYS A 552 -14.03 -33.49 -2.05
CA LYS A 552 -12.71 -33.42 -2.73
C LYS A 552 -11.88 -34.69 -2.52
N TRP A 553 -11.83 -35.20 -1.29
CA TRP A 553 -11.13 -36.45 -0.99
C TRP A 553 -11.81 -37.65 -1.64
N TRP A 554 -13.15 -37.68 -1.64
CA TRP A 554 -13.92 -38.73 -2.28
C TRP A 554 -13.56 -38.87 -3.75
N ASP A 555 -13.49 -37.74 -4.46
CA ASP A 555 -13.14 -37.67 -5.88
C ASP A 555 -11.67 -38.05 -6.17
N ALA A 556 -10.75 -37.83 -5.22
CA ALA A 556 -9.30 -38.06 -5.42
C ALA A 556 -8.88 -39.54 -5.59
N THR A 557 -9.80 -40.51 -5.55
CA THR A 557 -9.62 -41.97 -5.76
C THR A 557 -8.50 -42.68 -4.96
N SER A 558 -7.75 -41.98 -4.11
CA SER A 558 -6.61 -42.53 -3.40
C SER A 558 -7.02 -43.40 -2.20
N ALA A 559 -6.54 -44.64 -2.18
CA ALA A 559 -6.77 -45.57 -1.07
C ALA A 559 -6.11 -45.14 0.25
N SER A 560 -5.02 -44.37 0.18
CA SER A 560 -4.34 -43.85 1.38
C SER A 560 -5.17 -42.83 2.17
N GLU A 561 -6.25 -42.31 1.58
CA GLU A 561 -7.13 -41.34 2.24
C GLU A 561 -8.33 -41.98 2.96
N TYR A 562 -8.57 -43.28 2.84
CA TYR A 562 -9.74 -43.94 3.46
C TYR A 562 -9.85 -43.73 4.98
N PRO A 563 -8.76 -43.80 5.78
CA PRO A 563 -8.85 -43.52 7.21
C PRO A 563 -9.32 -42.09 7.49
N LYS A 564 -8.85 -41.11 6.69
CA LYS A 564 -9.23 -39.69 6.82
C LYS A 564 -10.70 -39.47 6.46
N LYS A 565 -11.20 -40.14 5.41
CA LYS A 565 -12.62 -40.12 5.00
C LYS A 565 -13.52 -40.69 6.10
N SER A 566 -13.15 -41.87 6.64
CA SER A 566 -13.88 -42.53 7.74
C SER A 566 -13.92 -41.66 9.00
N GLN A 567 -12.77 -41.08 9.38
CA GLN A 567 -12.67 -40.20 10.55
C GLN A 567 -13.56 -38.97 10.39
N LEU A 568 -13.55 -38.32 9.22
CA LEU A 568 -14.36 -37.14 8.94
C LEU A 568 -15.86 -37.46 8.94
N LEU A 569 -16.27 -38.57 8.32
CA LEU A 569 -17.66 -39.04 8.38
C LEU A 569 -18.11 -39.36 9.81
N SER A 570 -17.22 -39.92 10.62
CA SER A 570 -17.50 -40.20 12.04
C SER A 570 -17.68 -38.90 12.84
N GLN A 571 -16.91 -37.85 12.52
CA GLN A 571 -17.08 -36.51 13.10
C GLN A 571 -18.41 -35.88 12.70
N LEU A 572 -18.79 -35.97 11.42
CA LEU A 572 -20.09 -35.49 10.94
C LEU A 572 -21.27 -36.30 11.54
N ALA A 573 -21.09 -37.59 11.78
CA ALA A 573 -22.08 -38.49 12.39
C ALA A 573 -22.36 -38.20 13.89
N VAL A 574 -21.62 -37.27 14.50
CA VAL A 574 -21.89 -36.74 15.85
C VAL A 574 -22.20 -35.23 15.83
N SER A 575 -22.49 -34.68 14.66
CA SER A 575 -22.93 -33.28 14.50
C SER A 575 -24.16 -32.98 15.36
N THR A 576 -24.26 -31.72 15.81
CA THR A 576 -25.46 -31.19 16.48
C THR A 576 -26.61 -30.95 15.50
N ASP A 577 -26.32 -30.82 14.20
CA ASP A 577 -27.33 -30.81 13.15
C ASP A 577 -27.81 -32.24 12.88
N GLU A 578 -29.08 -32.52 13.23
CA GLU A 578 -29.65 -33.86 13.18
C GLU A 578 -29.77 -34.39 11.73
N THR A 579 -29.93 -33.52 10.74
CA THR A 579 -29.97 -33.91 9.32
C THR A 579 -28.60 -34.38 8.88
N VAL A 580 -27.57 -33.55 9.10
CA VAL A 580 -26.17 -33.89 8.77
C VAL A 580 -25.72 -35.15 9.48
N LYS A 581 -26.07 -35.28 10.77
CA LYS A 581 -25.75 -36.45 11.59
C LYS A 581 -26.34 -37.73 11.01
N ASN A 582 -27.62 -37.72 10.63
CA ASN A 582 -28.28 -38.91 10.10
C ASN A 582 -27.76 -39.28 8.71
N ASP A 583 -27.56 -38.30 7.83
CA ASP A 583 -26.96 -38.51 6.51
C ASP A 583 -25.53 -39.03 6.61
N ALA A 584 -24.70 -38.44 7.47
CA ALA A 584 -23.32 -38.89 7.69
C ALA A 584 -23.26 -40.32 8.25
N LYS A 585 -24.16 -40.71 9.14
CA LYS A 585 -24.27 -42.11 9.62
C LYS A 585 -24.63 -43.07 8.50
N ALA A 586 -25.59 -42.69 7.65
CA ALA A 586 -25.99 -43.50 6.50
C ALA A 586 -24.84 -43.66 5.50
N ILE A 587 -24.13 -42.57 5.20
CA ILE A 587 -22.94 -42.57 4.33
C ILE A 587 -21.84 -43.42 4.93
N LEU A 588 -21.55 -43.28 6.24
CA LEU A 588 -20.52 -44.05 6.93
C LEU A 588 -20.81 -45.55 6.88
N ALA A 589 -22.06 -45.96 7.11
CA ALA A 589 -22.45 -47.37 7.01
C ALA A 589 -22.26 -47.93 5.59
N LYS A 590 -22.58 -47.15 4.55
CA LYS A 590 -22.30 -47.53 3.15
C LYS A 590 -20.80 -47.56 2.86
N PHE A 591 -20.04 -46.60 3.37
CA PHE A 591 -18.58 -46.52 3.21
C PHE A 591 -17.88 -47.73 3.84
N THR A 592 -18.28 -48.15 5.04
CA THR A 592 -17.74 -49.37 5.68
C THR A 592 -18.01 -50.62 4.83
N LYS A 593 -19.20 -50.75 4.25
CA LYS A 593 -19.50 -51.84 3.31
C LYS A 593 -18.61 -51.77 2.08
N TRP A 594 -18.46 -50.57 1.50
CA TRP A 594 -17.65 -50.33 0.30
C TRP A 594 -16.17 -50.68 0.49
N VAL A 595 -15.57 -50.32 1.63
CA VAL A 595 -14.15 -50.62 1.94
C VAL A 595 -13.89 -52.13 2.05
N ASN A 596 -14.87 -52.90 2.50
CA ASN A 596 -14.74 -54.35 2.67
C ASN A 596 -14.98 -55.16 1.38
N LEU A 597 -15.35 -54.52 0.28
CA LEU A 597 -15.53 -55.18 -1.01
C LEU A 597 -14.23 -55.24 -1.81
N ASP A 598 -14.03 -56.35 -2.52
CA ASP A 598 -12.91 -56.50 -3.44
C ASP A 598 -12.93 -55.41 -4.53
N ALA A 599 -11.76 -54.96 -4.99
CA ALA A 599 -11.66 -53.93 -6.01
C ALA A 599 -12.33 -54.32 -7.34
N SER A 600 -12.46 -55.62 -7.61
CA SER A 600 -13.11 -56.17 -8.81
C SER A 600 -14.62 -56.37 -8.67
N ASP A 601 -15.20 -56.20 -7.47
CA ASP A 601 -16.62 -56.44 -7.26
C ASP A 601 -17.46 -55.32 -7.90
N LYS A 602 -18.37 -55.69 -8.82
CA LYS A 602 -19.31 -54.76 -9.46
C LYS A 602 -20.12 -53.96 -8.42
N LYS A 603 -20.49 -54.58 -7.29
CA LYS A 603 -21.23 -53.91 -6.20
C LYS A 603 -20.44 -52.76 -5.59
N ARG A 604 -19.11 -52.81 -5.64
CA ARG A 604 -18.25 -51.73 -5.15
C ARG A 604 -18.43 -50.46 -5.98
N VAL A 605 -18.61 -50.59 -7.29
CA VAL A 605 -18.88 -49.46 -8.18
C VAL A 605 -20.26 -48.87 -7.86
N ASP A 606 -21.28 -49.72 -7.73
CA ASP A 606 -22.66 -49.29 -7.45
C ASP A 606 -22.76 -48.56 -6.10
N ILE A 607 -22.20 -49.12 -5.02
CA ILE A 607 -22.17 -48.47 -3.69
C ILE A 607 -21.32 -47.20 -3.72
N GLY A 608 -20.24 -47.17 -4.51
CA GLY A 608 -19.44 -45.95 -4.72
C GLY A 608 -20.26 -44.82 -5.33
N GLY A 609 -21.11 -45.13 -6.32
CA GLY A 609 -22.08 -44.19 -6.89
C GLY A 609 -23.06 -43.66 -5.84
N GLU A 610 -23.67 -44.56 -5.06
CA GLU A 610 -24.59 -44.16 -4.00
C GLU A 610 -23.97 -43.28 -2.92
N ILE A 611 -22.71 -43.54 -2.53
CA ILE A 611 -21.97 -42.70 -1.58
C ILE A 611 -21.73 -41.33 -2.20
N THR A 612 -21.35 -41.27 -3.47
CA THR A 612 -21.13 -40.02 -4.21
C THR A 612 -22.39 -39.16 -4.20
N ASP A 613 -23.53 -39.76 -4.55
CA ASP A 613 -24.82 -39.06 -4.61
C ASP A 613 -25.28 -38.61 -3.23
N ALA A 614 -25.06 -39.42 -2.18
CA ALA A 614 -25.38 -39.05 -0.81
C ALA A 614 -24.49 -37.90 -0.30
N ILE A 615 -23.19 -37.87 -0.61
CA ILE A 615 -22.30 -36.76 -0.25
C ILE A 615 -22.72 -35.48 -1.00
N LYS A 616 -23.08 -35.58 -2.28
CA LYS A 616 -23.58 -34.44 -3.06
C LYS A 616 -24.90 -33.92 -2.50
N ALA A 617 -25.85 -34.80 -2.20
CA ALA A 617 -27.11 -34.42 -1.56
C ALA A 617 -26.89 -33.73 -0.21
N LEU A 618 -25.97 -34.24 0.61
CA LEU A 618 -25.59 -33.61 1.88
C LEU A 618 -24.99 -32.22 1.66
N ARG A 619 -24.10 -32.06 0.68
CA ARG A 619 -23.54 -30.75 0.31
C ARG A 619 -24.63 -29.80 -0.18
N ASP A 620 -25.49 -30.25 -1.07
CA ASP A 620 -26.53 -29.42 -1.69
C ASP A 620 -27.59 -29.00 -0.64
N GLY A 621 -27.89 -29.87 0.34
CA GLY A 621 -28.73 -29.53 1.49
C GLY A 621 -28.12 -28.49 2.44
N LEU A 622 -26.79 -28.50 2.61
CA LEU A 622 -26.07 -27.50 3.39
C LEU A 622 -25.79 -26.20 2.63
N GLY A 623 -25.77 -26.26 1.30
CA GLY A 623 -25.26 -25.22 0.41
C GLY A 623 -23.75 -25.28 0.22
N GLU A 624 -23.28 -24.65 -0.86
CA GLU A 624 -21.84 -24.50 -1.11
C GLU A 624 -21.19 -23.54 -0.11
N LEU A 625 -19.88 -23.69 0.07
CA LEU A 625 -19.10 -22.75 0.88
C LEU A 625 -19.15 -21.36 0.23
N SER A 626 -19.77 -20.42 0.92
CA SER A 626 -19.97 -19.04 0.50
C SER A 626 -18.85 -18.12 0.99
N ASP A 627 -18.75 -16.91 0.44
CA ASP A 627 -17.81 -15.89 0.93
C ASP A 627 -18.03 -15.54 2.41
N SER A 628 -19.29 -15.54 2.85
CA SER A 628 -19.65 -15.37 4.26
C SER A 628 -19.09 -16.48 5.17
N ASP A 629 -18.97 -17.71 4.67
CA ASP A 629 -18.40 -18.81 5.45
C ASP A 629 -16.93 -18.57 5.78
N HIS A 630 -16.18 -17.90 4.89
CA HIS A 630 -14.78 -17.56 5.16
C HIS A 630 -14.63 -16.59 6.34
N PHE A 631 -15.52 -15.60 6.45
CA PHE A 631 -15.57 -14.72 7.62
C PHE A 631 -15.76 -15.54 8.90
N PHE A 632 -16.76 -16.44 8.95
CA PHE A 632 -17.02 -17.26 10.13
C PHE A 632 -15.86 -18.20 10.47
N LEU A 633 -15.29 -18.88 9.47
CA LEU A 633 -14.13 -19.76 9.66
C LEU A 633 -12.91 -19.02 10.23
N ASN A 634 -12.75 -17.74 9.87
CA ASN A 634 -11.65 -16.91 10.34
C ASN A 634 -11.85 -16.38 11.76
N LEU A 635 -13.06 -16.37 12.33
CA LEU A 635 -13.27 -15.98 13.73
C LEU A 635 -12.55 -16.92 14.70
N ASN A 636 -12.33 -18.17 14.31
CA ASN A 636 -11.55 -19.13 15.11
C ASN A 636 -10.03 -18.93 14.98
N ASN A 637 -9.55 -18.03 14.10
CA ASN A 637 -8.14 -17.72 14.01
C ASN A 637 -7.71 -16.89 15.23
N LYS A 638 -6.82 -17.47 16.04
CA LYS A 638 -6.30 -16.83 17.25
C LYS A 638 -5.11 -15.90 16.98
N THR A 639 -4.62 -15.88 15.75
CA THR A 639 -3.41 -15.15 15.36
C THR A 639 -3.79 -13.87 14.62
N PHE A 640 -3.44 -12.73 15.20
CA PHE A 640 -3.47 -11.43 14.56
C PHE A 640 -2.50 -11.42 13.38
N LYS A 641 -3.02 -11.04 12.21
CA LYS A 641 -2.26 -10.93 10.95
C LYS A 641 -2.17 -9.50 10.43
N GLY A 642 -2.70 -8.55 11.19
CA GLY A 642 -2.55 -7.14 10.88
C GLY A 642 -1.18 -6.62 11.29
N THR A 643 -0.98 -5.32 11.11
CA THR A 643 0.30 -4.66 11.38
C THR A 643 0.12 -3.38 12.19
N LEU A 644 1.21 -2.86 12.75
CA LEU A 644 1.25 -1.50 13.29
C LEU A 644 1.54 -0.54 12.14
N HIS A 645 0.52 0.21 11.70
CA HIS A 645 0.71 1.17 10.63
C HIS A 645 1.66 2.31 11.02
N CYS A 646 2.49 2.70 10.05
CA CYS A 646 3.57 3.68 10.20
C CYS A 646 3.06 5.03 10.73
N GLU A 647 1.88 5.48 10.28
CA GLU A 647 1.29 6.75 10.67
C GLU A 647 0.91 6.77 12.15
N ALA A 648 0.30 5.69 12.63
CA ALA A 648 -0.08 5.57 14.03
C ALA A 648 1.17 5.51 14.93
N CYS A 649 2.19 4.75 14.52
CA CYS A 649 3.47 4.72 15.22
C CYS A 649 4.10 6.12 15.31
N LEU A 650 4.28 6.78 14.16
CA LEU A 650 4.95 8.06 14.06
C LEU A 650 4.20 9.17 14.82
N ALA A 651 2.88 9.26 14.67
CA ALA A 651 2.07 10.31 15.31
C ALA A 651 2.14 10.29 16.83
N THR A 652 2.22 9.10 17.45
CA THR A 652 2.31 8.99 18.91
C THR A 652 3.66 9.46 19.48
N LEU A 653 4.67 9.66 18.64
CA LEU A 653 6.01 10.10 19.03
C LEU A 653 6.25 11.59 18.74
N LEU A 654 5.34 12.25 18.01
CA LEU A 654 5.50 13.64 17.60
C LEU A 654 5.20 14.62 18.74
N PRO A 655 5.97 15.72 18.87
CA PRO A 655 5.76 16.75 19.92
C PRO A 655 4.34 17.28 19.99
N THR A 656 3.71 17.45 18.82
CA THR A 656 2.32 17.90 18.68
C THR A 656 1.34 17.08 19.52
N PHE A 657 1.62 15.80 19.74
CA PHE A 657 0.87 14.95 20.64
C PHE A 657 1.49 14.91 22.05
N THR A 658 2.79 14.60 22.14
CA THR A 658 3.48 14.25 23.39
C THR A 658 3.58 15.40 24.39
N GLN A 659 3.56 16.66 23.95
CA GLN A 659 3.55 17.83 24.85
C GLN A 659 2.29 17.93 25.71
N GLY A 660 1.19 17.30 25.30
CA GLY A 660 -0.06 17.27 26.08
C GLY A 660 -0.22 16.02 26.94
N ILE A 661 0.77 15.13 26.97
CA ILE A 661 0.75 13.95 27.84
C ILE A 661 1.29 14.37 29.22
N PRO A 662 0.61 13.99 30.32
CA PRO A 662 1.12 14.27 31.65
C PRO A 662 2.55 13.75 31.82
N PRO A 663 3.47 14.53 32.41
CA PRO A 663 4.85 14.12 32.59
C PRO A 663 5.01 12.79 33.30
N ASP A 664 4.03 12.37 34.12
CA ASP A 664 4.08 11.18 34.96
C ASP A 664 3.64 9.87 34.30
N ASP A 665 3.30 9.88 33.01
CA ASP A 665 3.01 8.65 32.29
C ASP A 665 4.29 7.80 32.10
N SER A 666 4.45 6.78 32.93
CA SER A 666 5.65 5.94 32.99
C SER A 666 5.97 5.28 31.66
N LYS A 667 4.97 4.95 30.84
CA LYS A 667 5.16 4.28 29.55
C LYS A 667 5.87 5.16 28.53
N TYR A 668 5.64 6.48 28.59
CA TYR A 668 6.29 7.44 27.69
C TYR A 668 7.69 7.82 28.15
N LYS A 669 7.95 7.84 29.47
CA LYS A 669 9.29 8.09 30.01
C LYS A 669 10.33 7.07 29.53
N GLU A 670 9.90 5.84 29.27
CA GLU A 670 10.74 4.74 28.79
C GLU A 670 11.09 4.86 27.29
N ILE A 671 10.42 5.74 26.53
CA ILE A 671 10.66 5.90 25.09
C ILE A 671 11.83 6.85 24.86
N GLU A 672 13.04 6.29 24.77
CA GLU A 672 14.31 7.03 24.62
C GLU A 672 14.38 7.96 23.39
N ILE A 673 13.55 7.72 22.38
CA ILE A 673 13.59 8.49 21.13
C ILE A 673 12.82 9.81 21.18
N LEU A 674 12.01 10.08 22.21
CA LEU A 674 11.20 11.31 22.29
C LEU A 674 12.03 12.60 22.18
N PRO A 675 13.20 12.74 22.84
CA PRO A 675 14.05 13.92 22.66
C PRO A 675 14.53 14.11 21.21
N ARG A 676 14.72 13.02 20.45
CA ARG A 676 15.13 13.09 19.04
C ARG A 676 14.00 13.55 18.11
N MET A 677 12.75 13.42 18.53
CA MET A 677 11.58 13.90 17.79
C MET A 677 11.26 15.37 18.04
N GLN A 678 12.02 16.05 18.91
CA GLN A 678 11.85 17.48 19.18
C GLN A 678 12.13 18.30 17.90
N GLY A 679 11.22 19.23 17.59
CA GLY A 679 11.29 20.06 16.38
C GLY A 679 10.66 19.46 15.12
N PHE A 680 10.17 18.22 15.16
CA PHE A 680 9.37 17.65 14.07
C PHE A 680 7.91 18.15 14.12
N GLY A 681 7.34 18.40 12.94
CA GLY A 681 6.01 19.00 12.80
C GLY A 681 4.86 18.01 12.77
N ARG A 682 3.63 18.54 12.72
CA ARG A 682 2.36 17.77 12.65
C ARG A 682 2.05 17.16 11.27
N VAL A 683 2.90 17.40 10.27
CA VAL A 683 2.71 16.87 8.92
C VAL A 683 3.32 15.48 8.84
N ILE A 684 2.51 14.52 8.37
CA ILE A 684 2.91 13.15 8.12
C ILE A 684 2.65 12.88 6.64
N GLY A 685 3.72 12.77 5.86
CA GLY A 685 3.63 12.33 4.47
C GLY A 685 3.57 10.81 4.41
N VAL A 686 2.81 10.28 3.46
CA VAL A 686 2.50 8.86 3.37
C VAL A 686 2.65 8.34 1.96
N SER A 687 3.26 7.17 1.82
CA SER A 687 3.48 6.53 0.51
C SER A 687 2.21 5.91 -0.09
N LYS A 688 1.18 5.75 0.74
CA LYS A 688 -0.18 5.33 0.41
C LYS A 688 -1.12 6.17 1.26
N ARG A 689 -2.38 6.37 0.86
CA ARG A 689 -3.35 7.04 1.75
C ARG A 689 -3.50 6.25 3.06
N CYS A 690 -3.82 6.92 4.15
CA CYS A 690 -4.03 6.27 5.44
C CYS A 690 -5.24 5.34 5.40
N CYS A 691 -5.25 4.28 6.20
CA CYS A 691 -6.50 3.56 6.43
C CYS A 691 -7.45 4.40 7.31
N PRO A 692 -8.77 4.13 7.27
CA PRO A 692 -9.75 4.81 8.13
C PRO A 692 -9.41 4.72 9.62
N VAL A 693 -8.81 3.61 10.08
CA VAL A 693 -8.38 3.46 11.47
C VAL A 693 -7.30 4.47 11.82
N CYS A 694 -6.29 4.63 10.99
CA CYS A 694 -5.25 5.65 11.19
C CYS A 694 -5.83 7.06 11.12
N ALA A 695 -6.70 7.35 10.15
CA ALA A 695 -7.29 8.69 10.04
C ALA A 695 -8.11 9.09 11.29
N ILE A 696 -8.96 8.18 11.78
CA ILE A 696 -9.75 8.41 13.01
C ILE A 696 -8.83 8.46 14.23
N PHE A 697 -7.78 7.64 14.29
CA PHE A 697 -6.80 7.67 15.36
C PHE A 697 -6.09 9.03 15.44
N LEU A 698 -5.58 9.54 14.32
CA LEU A 698 -4.94 10.86 14.24
C LEU A 698 -5.88 11.98 14.67
N ALA A 699 -7.15 11.93 14.25
CA ALA A 699 -8.17 12.88 14.69
C ALA A 699 -8.45 12.78 16.20
N THR A 700 -8.45 11.56 16.75
CA THR A 700 -8.70 11.29 18.17
C THR A 700 -7.55 11.79 19.05
N LEU A 701 -6.29 11.62 18.61
CA LEU A 701 -5.10 12.14 19.31
C LEU A 701 -5.14 13.67 19.49
N MET A 702 -5.77 14.37 18.54
CA MET A 702 -5.85 15.84 18.51
C MET A 702 -7.20 16.38 19.02
N LYS A 703 -8.07 15.52 19.56
CA LYS A 703 -9.38 15.95 20.08
C LYS A 703 -9.19 16.99 21.19
N GLY A 704 -9.80 18.18 21.00
CA GLY A 704 -9.69 19.30 21.94
C GLY A 704 -8.46 20.20 21.74
N ARG A 705 -7.69 20.01 20.67
CA ARG A 705 -6.55 20.87 20.30
C ARG A 705 -6.89 21.68 19.04
N GLU A 706 -6.30 22.88 18.92
CA GLU A 706 -6.48 23.74 17.74
C GLU A 706 -5.77 23.16 16.51
N GLU A 707 -4.56 22.65 16.71
CA GLU A 707 -3.80 22.00 15.65
C GLU A 707 -4.29 20.57 15.42
N LYS A 708 -4.22 20.12 14.16
CA LYS A 708 -4.55 18.75 13.74
C LYS A 708 -3.36 18.10 13.05
N PHE A 709 -3.20 16.79 13.14
CA PHE A 709 -2.28 16.09 12.23
C PHE A 709 -2.71 16.31 10.79
N LEU A 710 -1.74 16.48 9.91
CA LEU A 710 -1.98 16.69 8.49
C LEU A 710 -1.38 15.50 7.72
N VAL A 711 -2.24 14.75 7.05
CA VAL A 711 -1.90 13.64 6.15
C VAL A 711 -2.54 13.89 4.80
N ARG A 712 -2.06 13.22 3.74
CA ARG A 712 -2.68 13.29 2.41
C ARG A 712 -4.17 12.95 2.41
N GLY A 713 -4.61 12.05 3.28
CA GLY A 713 -6.01 11.63 3.36
C GLY A 713 -6.12 10.14 3.68
N ASN A 714 -7.29 9.55 3.41
CA ASN A 714 -7.56 8.15 3.69
C ASN A 714 -8.20 7.40 2.53
N HIS A 715 -7.98 6.08 2.47
CA HIS A 715 -8.75 5.19 1.61
C HIS A 715 -10.04 4.73 2.30
N GLY A 716 -10.94 4.08 1.55
CA GLY A 716 -12.29 3.71 2.01
C GLY A 716 -12.41 2.34 2.70
N GLN A 717 -11.31 1.59 2.83
CA GLN A 717 -11.29 0.22 3.35
C GLN A 717 -10.60 0.14 4.71
N VAL A 718 -11.16 -0.59 5.66
CA VAL A 718 -10.50 -0.88 6.94
C VAL A 718 -9.57 -2.08 6.77
N SER A 719 -8.30 -1.92 7.08
CA SER A 719 -7.34 -3.02 7.21
C SER A 719 -7.18 -3.42 8.68
N ALA A 720 -6.84 -4.68 8.91
CA ALA A 720 -6.52 -5.17 10.24
C ALA A 720 -5.24 -4.49 10.75
N CYS A 721 -5.34 -3.75 11.85
CA CYS A 721 -4.20 -3.02 12.39
C CYS A 721 -4.23 -2.94 13.92
N THR A 722 -3.07 -2.66 14.51
CA THR A 722 -2.90 -2.41 15.94
C THR A 722 -2.45 -0.97 16.20
N LEU A 723 -2.68 -0.49 17.41
CA LEU A 723 -2.07 0.75 17.91
C LEU A 723 -0.79 0.44 18.68
N PRO A 724 0.10 1.44 18.87
CA PRO A 724 1.25 1.29 19.75
C PRO A 724 0.84 0.94 21.18
N ILE A 725 1.60 0.06 21.85
CA ILE A 725 1.27 -0.42 23.21
C ILE A 725 1.32 0.67 24.29
N TRP A 726 2.00 1.78 23.98
CA TRP A 726 2.08 2.98 24.82
C TRP A 726 0.95 3.99 24.55
N THR A 727 0.03 3.70 23.63
CA THR A 727 -1.11 4.60 23.38
C THR A 727 -1.94 4.77 24.66
N PRO A 728 -2.29 6.00 25.07
CA PRO A 728 -3.09 6.22 26.28
C PRO A 728 -4.43 5.47 26.24
N SER A 729 -4.79 4.80 27.35
CA SER A 729 -5.94 3.90 27.40
C SER A 729 -7.27 4.57 27.00
N ASN A 730 -7.47 5.84 27.36
CA ASN A 730 -8.66 6.60 26.99
C ASN A 730 -8.79 6.81 25.48
N ILE A 731 -7.67 6.93 24.76
CA ILE A 731 -7.66 7.03 23.29
C ILE A 731 -8.01 5.68 22.68
N VAL A 732 -7.41 4.59 23.16
CA VAL A 732 -7.72 3.23 22.71
C VAL A 732 -9.20 2.89 22.97
N ASP A 733 -9.73 3.27 24.13
CA ASP A 733 -11.14 3.08 24.48
C ASP A 733 -12.07 3.88 23.55
N SER A 734 -11.69 5.12 23.18
CA SER A 734 -12.42 5.91 22.18
C SER A 734 -12.40 5.26 20.79
N MET A 735 -11.27 4.65 20.41
CA MET A 735 -11.14 3.90 19.15
C MET A 735 -12.01 2.65 19.16
N ASN A 736 -11.99 1.87 20.24
CA ASN A 736 -12.86 0.71 20.43
C ASN A 736 -14.33 1.08 20.37
N ASN A 737 -14.75 2.16 21.03
CA ASN A 737 -16.12 2.63 20.96
C ASN A 737 -16.52 2.95 19.50
N THR A 738 -15.68 3.71 18.79
CA THR A 738 -15.96 4.13 17.41
C THR A 738 -16.05 2.95 16.45
N PHE A 739 -15.02 2.09 16.42
CA PHE A 739 -14.98 0.95 15.51
C PHE A 739 -15.87 -0.22 15.98
N GLY A 740 -16.11 -0.34 17.28
CA GLY A 740 -17.06 -1.30 17.85
C GLY A 740 -18.49 -1.00 17.39
N LEU A 741 -18.93 0.26 17.46
CA LEU A 741 -20.25 0.66 16.92
C LEU A 741 -20.36 0.33 15.42
N MET A 742 -19.31 0.61 14.66
CA MET A 742 -19.26 0.30 13.23
C MET A 742 -19.32 -1.21 12.95
N LEU A 743 -18.58 -2.01 13.72
CA LEU A 743 -18.60 -3.47 13.61
C LEU A 743 -19.98 -4.03 13.94
N ARG A 744 -20.59 -3.54 15.02
CA ARG A 744 -21.95 -3.91 15.42
C ARG A 744 -22.97 -3.60 14.33
N GLN A 745 -22.92 -2.41 13.75
CA GLN A 745 -23.81 -2.01 12.66
C GLN A 745 -23.67 -2.92 11.43
N ASP A 746 -22.44 -3.25 11.03
CA ASP A 746 -22.19 -4.16 9.91
C ASP A 746 -22.67 -5.58 10.21
N LEU A 747 -22.46 -6.08 11.43
CA LEU A 747 -22.92 -7.41 11.84
C LEU A 747 -24.45 -7.50 11.85
N VAL A 748 -25.15 -6.49 12.36
CA VAL A 748 -26.61 -6.43 12.29
C VAL A 748 -27.11 -6.40 10.84
N THR A 749 -26.50 -5.55 10.01
CA THR A 749 -26.83 -5.50 8.59
C THR A 749 -26.59 -6.85 7.91
N PHE A 750 -25.50 -7.52 8.26
CA PHE A 750 -25.14 -8.85 7.77
C PHE A 750 -26.14 -9.93 8.23
N MET A 751 -26.63 -9.86 9.47
CA MET A 751 -27.69 -10.73 9.99
C MET A 751 -29.01 -10.53 9.25
N ASP A 752 -29.40 -9.28 8.99
CA ASP A 752 -30.66 -8.97 8.32
C ASP A 752 -30.64 -9.35 6.83
N GLN A 753 -29.48 -9.22 6.18
CA GLN A 753 -29.29 -9.72 4.82
C GLN A 753 -29.36 -11.25 4.76
N GLY A 754 -28.88 -11.98 5.78
CA GLY A 754 -28.96 -13.44 5.82
C GLY A 754 -30.39 -13.98 5.80
N LYS A 755 -31.38 -13.17 6.23
CA LYS A 755 -32.81 -13.53 6.19
C LYS A 755 -33.43 -13.34 4.80
N ILE A 756 -32.80 -12.53 3.95
CA ILE A 756 -33.26 -12.20 2.60
C ILE A 756 -32.26 -12.87 1.66
N SER A 757 -32.57 -14.11 1.24
CA SER A 757 -31.78 -14.93 0.30
C SER A 757 -30.84 -14.09 -0.56
N PHE A 758 -29.52 -14.33 -0.45
CA PHE A 758 -28.41 -13.66 -1.16
C PHE A 758 -28.59 -13.70 -2.69
N ARG A 759 -29.61 -13.04 -3.23
CA ARG A 759 -29.74 -12.73 -4.65
C ARG A 759 -28.88 -11.49 -4.89
N ASN A 760 -27.70 -11.72 -5.46
CA ASN A 760 -26.80 -10.76 -6.09
C ASN A 760 -26.87 -9.34 -5.51
N ARG A 761 -26.02 -9.09 -4.51
CA ARG A 761 -25.91 -7.82 -3.80
C ARG A 761 -25.71 -6.64 -4.76
N CYS A 762 -26.54 -5.61 -4.57
CA CYS A 762 -26.24 -4.25 -4.99
C CYS A 762 -25.06 -3.71 -4.17
N LYS A 763 -24.05 -3.17 -4.87
CA LYS A 763 -22.90 -2.48 -4.27
C LYS A 763 -23.39 -1.28 -3.44
N SER A 764 -22.77 -1.09 -2.28
CA SER A 764 -23.22 -0.22 -1.19
C SER A 764 -23.24 1.27 -1.54
N SER A 765 -24.03 2.01 -0.77
CA SER A 765 -24.41 3.41 -0.94
C SER A 765 -23.74 4.34 0.08
N GLY A 766 -22.80 5.16 -0.38
CA GLY A 766 -22.28 6.32 0.38
C GLY A 766 -21.11 7.05 -0.29
N SER A 767 -21.34 8.35 -0.57
CA SER A 767 -20.49 9.59 -0.61
C SER A 767 -18.99 9.53 -0.95
N ASP A 768 -18.28 10.60 -1.32
CA ASP A 768 -18.49 11.94 -1.91
C ASP A 768 -17.10 12.33 -2.53
N THR A 769 -17.06 13.47 -3.21
CA THR A 769 -16.07 13.99 -4.19
C THR A 769 -14.57 13.92 -3.89
N LEU A 770 -13.74 13.64 -4.92
CA LEU A 770 -12.32 14.05 -4.99
C LEU A 770 -11.97 14.62 -6.38
N SER A 771 -11.34 15.80 -6.38
CA SER A 771 -10.86 16.60 -7.51
C SER A 771 -9.33 16.70 -7.51
N ILE A 772 -8.69 15.92 -8.38
CA ILE A 772 -7.41 16.15 -9.09
C ILE A 772 -6.61 17.39 -8.60
N ASP A 773 -5.51 17.25 -7.86
CA ASP A 773 -4.57 18.36 -7.58
C ASP A 773 -3.19 18.15 -8.23
N THR A 774 -2.74 19.06 -9.11
CA THR A 774 -1.32 19.24 -9.47
C THR A 774 -0.99 20.66 -9.96
N SER A 775 0.28 21.05 -9.75
CA SER A 775 1.06 22.14 -10.37
C SER A 775 0.91 23.61 -9.91
N GLN A 776 0.26 23.90 -8.79
CA GLN A 776 0.60 25.13 -8.07
C GLN A 776 1.93 24.95 -7.33
N GLY A 777 2.99 25.50 -7.91
CA GLY A 777 4.33 25.51 -7.35
C GLY A 777 5.43 25.30 -8.37
N SER A 778 5.46 26.05 -9.48
CA SER A 778 6.77 26.41 -10.01
C SER A 778 7.41 27.33 -8.98
N ILE A 779 8.22 26.74 -8.11
CA ILE A 779 8.99 27.35 -7.01
C ILE A 779 9.91 28.51 -7.52
N GLY A 780 10.00 28.72 -8.84
CA GLY A 780 10.85 29.74 -9.46
C GLY A 780 10.29 31.16 -9.62
N GLU A 781 8.97 31.42 -9.69
CA GLU A 781 8.50 32.71 -10.28
C GLU A 781 7.50 33.55 -9.48
N VAL A 782 6.74 33.01 -8.52
CA VAL A 782 5.71 33.79 -7.81
C VAL A 782 6.30 34.96 -6.98
N SER A 783 7.60 34.90 -6.67
CA SER A 783 8.30 35.95 -5.89
C SER A 783 8.79 37.14 -6.73
N ARG A 784 8.83 37.06 -8.08
CA ARG A 784 9.26 38.22 -8.90
C ARG A 784 8.14 39.24 -9.16
N GLN A 785 6.88 38.83 -9.18
CA GLN A 785 5.76 39.76 -9.41
C GLN A 785 5.41 40.55 -8.14
N ALA A 786 5.46 39.91 -6.96
CA ALA A 786 5.03 40.54 -5.69
C ALA A 786 6.06 41.52 -5.08
N LEU A 787 7.31 41.53 -5.55
CA LEU A 787 8.35 42.48 -5.14
C LEU A 787 8.50 43.68 -6.09
N SER A 788 7.79 43.66 -7.22
CA SER A 788 7.71 44.79 -8.16
C SER A 788 6.67 45.82 -7.71
N ASP A 789 5.60 45.39 -7.04
CA ASP A 789 4.45 46.25 -6.73
C ASP A 789 4.50 46.87 -5.32
N THR A 790 5.65 46.77 -4.63
CA THR A 790 5.90 47.41 -3.32
C THR A 790 7.07 48.39 -3.32
N LEU A 791 7.55 48.76 -4.51
CA LEU A 791 8.48 49.86 -4.72
C LEU A 791 7.94 50.76 -5.85
N ASP A 792 6.84 51.46 -5.54
CA ASP A 792 6.49 52.77 -6.09
C ASP A 792 5.66 53.55 -5.05
#